data_AF-F9RHG6-F1
#
_entry.id   AF-F9RHG6-F1
#
_cell.length_a   1.000
_cell.length_b   1.000
_cell.length_c   1.000
_cell.angle_alpha   90.00
_cell.angle_beta   90.00
_cell.angle_gamma   90.00
#
_symmetry.space_group_name_H-M   'P 1'
#
loop_
_entity.id
_entity.type
_entity.pdbx_description
1 polymer ?
#
loop_
_entity_poly.entity_id
_entity_poly.type
_entity_poly.pdbx_seq_one_letter_code
_entity_poly.pdbx_strand_id
1 'polypeptide(L)'
;MSEFDKTVFISVDPHDPDSIASALSEYRQRLVDGTAFRLHMNTLFNIEFVDPSGRALKVDDAGANRNLVNRVFNAYRMHEKKKYVSEPVLFACALNFPQLQPELELTAQAMVDFSRSRNDYGDLMLSANNLFGIEALFLLAKVNPAHSFYLSSFVVPYWNTESWTVPFDMLMALVDELGWSRDLIKAYIWSDAENLRRHFYMDRDGYQHQMDLLSHFAAHPEDYPWFKQQLIKRLSQQPLLSTPGWDLEHPTLSFYYSLGLWQVEAPYYQHEEYQDQVKQQLILGLRVDEEAIGLLEQIEAEYPGVNLSQVPASCQQENRYEQWEHTRIRDEEPEEEEETPLEEVWSEQEWRSCYLPLNPRLEKLTQSRLDNIDDKIKGLDELISEHLPTHLGGCLYATWRLNDHMENEPEEYELIEWLEEHLPTALTDPLIRFSELDKAQKEEVRTWLTQVDCPSDDAQMITLLGSRLFCDGGRAGDMISPTQPAYALLNHYDGYQRAILTLFWLMEVFASGELESDLAILAKRHWQLWNAIAPQSVIEHVFSFWADYPLYAVVNSVELEQQISERLHATGVPQADIDVYLLLAYQDVASYRPADARFWQYYCERVKAFAWAESDDNSMIGRHQWAEREKLLKSFERCYPSQIALFFQHARVVNPTVELPIESWFQSTLITALIEKLDEEKATKIGAQILDYLESGEGVESLSPEALGVPKLQGWDPYASYRKQVGPSDLIWLLPEKKAQRLAVFFSQLGKRGLHWVCCHTVEDVYVAQRIINSEVSLTERWSDEHLGHNTISKESYGMALLYAQEEWALDWLDRAGVSELMLLHFATHEAREPANFVQRLAKEGRIPDLQEWLTVENRLKLIEMLASGDITSYRASLEAFLCDDSIQVRRAVEKLLKIEN
;
A
#
# COMPACT_ATOMS: atom_id res chain seq x y z
N MET A 1 -3.66 11.30 -30.54
CA MET A 1 -5.13 11.06 -30.35
C MET A 1 -5.41 10.82 -28.87
N SER A 2 -6.62 11.03 -28.34
CA SER A 2 -6.88 10.71 -26.92
C SER A 2 -6.90 9.19 -26.71
N GLU A 3 -6.33 8.70 -25.60
CA GLU A 3 -6.33 7.28 -25.22
C GLU A 3 -7.72 6.64 -25.16
N PHE A 4 -8.80 7.44 -25.09
CA PHE A 4 -10.19 6.97 -25.02
C PHE A 4 -10.96 7.02 -26.36
N ASP A 5 -10.35 7.56 -27.42
CA ASP A 5 -10.99 7.71 -28.74
C ASP A 5 -11.34 6.35 -29.35
N LYS A 6 -12.62 6.09 -29.59
CA LYS A 6 -13.07 4.80 -30.16
C LYS A 6 -12.66 4.69 -31.62
N THR A 7 -12.20 3.50 -32.02
CA THR A 7 -11.72 3.23 -33.39
C THR A 7 -12.54 2.17 -34.11
N VAL A 8 -13.39 1.44 -33.39
CA VAL A 8 -14.32 0.46 -33.96
C VAL A 8 -15.71 1.07 -34.01
N PHE A 9 -16.28 1.18 -35.20
CA PHE A 9 -17.61 1.76 -35.40
C PHE A 9 -18.59 0.69 -35.89
N ILE A 10 -19.72 0.53 -35.18
CA ILE A 10 -20.81 -0.36 -35.59
C ILE A 10 -21.97 0.51 -36.05
N SER A 11 -22.34 0.39 -37.33
CA SER A 11 -23.43 1.16 -37.93
C SER A 11 -24.80 0.57 -37.59
N VAL A 12 -25.73 1.40 -37.12
CA VAL A 12 -27.09 0.99 -36.71
C VAL A 12 -28.11 2.07 -37.00
N ASP A 13 -29.25 1.71 -37.59
CA ASP A 13 -30.44 2.56 -37.64
C ASP A 13 -31.27 2.33 -36.36
N PRO A 14 -31.37 3.32 -35.45
CA PRO A 14 -32.07 3.17 -34.16
C PRO A 14 -33.59 2.98 -34.30
N HIS A 15 -34.14 3.09 -35.51
CA HIS A 15 -35.56 2.91 -35.79
C HIS A 15 -35.89 1.63 -36.56
N ASP A 16 -34.88 0.84 -36.96
CA ASP A 16 -35.06 -0.40 -37.70
C ASP A 16 -34.66 -1.62 -36.85
N PRO A 17 -35.61 -2.48 -36.46
CA PRO A 17 -35.30 -3.65 -35.63
C PRO A 17 -34.32 -4.63 -36.29
N ASP A 18 -34.31 -4.77 -37.61
CA ASP A 18 -33.38 -5.68 -38.30
C ASP A 18 -31.94 -5.12 -38.28
N SER A 19 -31.80 -3.79 -38.40
CA SER A 19 -30.53 -3.10 -38.23
C SER A 19 -29.99 -3.23 -36.80
N ILE A 20 -30.85 -3.05 -35.80
CA ILE A 20 -30.46 -3.21 -34.39
C ILE A 20 -30.06 -4.65 -34.08
N ALA A 21 -30.81 -5.65 -34.56
CA ALA A 21 -30.45 -7.07 -34.40
C ALA A 21 -29.07 -7.38 -34.99
N SER A 22 -28.79 -6.85 -36.18
CA SER A 22 -27.49 -7.01 -36.85
C SER A 22 -26.36 -6.36 -36.04
N ALA A 23 -26.58 -5.15 -35.52
CA ALA A 23 -25.60 -4.44 -34.69
C ALA A 23 -25.33 -5.16 -33.36
N LEU A 24 -26.36 -5.70 -32.70
CA LEU A 24 -26.20 -6.54 -31.50
C LEU A 24 -25.43 -7.82 -31.81
N SER A 25 -25.68 -8.46 -32.94
CA SER A 25 -24.94 -9.65 -33.37
C SER A 25 -23.48 -9.35 -33.66
N GLU A 26 -23.17 -8.25 -34.33
CA GLU A 26 -21.79 -7.81 -34.54
C GLU A 26 -21.11 -7.47 -33.22
N TYR A 27 -21.82 -6.78 -32.31
CA TYR A 27 -21.29 -6.44 -31.00
C TYR A 27 -20.88 -7.68 -30.21
N ARG A 28 -21.76 -8.70 -30.14
CA ARG A 28 -21.45 -9.98 -29.51
C ARG A 28 -20.23 -10.65 -30.09
N GLN A 29 -20.12 -10.68 -31.42
CA GLN A 29 -18.98 -11.31 -32.09
C GLN A 29 -17.67 -10.64 -31.66
N ARG A 30 -17.65 -9.31 -31.56
CA ARG A 30 -16.49 -8.53 -31.14
C ARG A 30 -16.13 -8.68 -29.66
N LEU A 31 -17.12 -8.91 -28.79
CA LEU A 31 -16.87 -9.27 -27.39
C LEU A 31 -16.20 -10.65 -27.30
N VAL A 32 -16.68 -11.62 -28.07
CA VAL A 32 -16.19 -13.00 -28.07
C VAL A 32 -14.76 -13.11 -28.63
N ASP A 33 -14.45 -12.40 -29.71
CA ASP A 33 -13.11 -12.42 -30.31
C ASP A 33 -12.14 -11.38 -29.70
N GLY A 34 -12.59 -10.60 -28.72
CA GLY A 34 -11.82 -9.58 -28.02
C GLY A 34 -11.60 -8.28 -28.80
N THR A 35 -12.03 -8.17 -30.06
CA THR A 35 -11.84 -6.96 -30.89
C THR A 35 -12.69 -5.77 -30.47
N ALA A 36 -13.61 -5.96 -29.51
CA ALA A 36 -14.31 -4.89 -28.82
C ALA A 36 -13.39 -4.04 -27.93
N PHE A 37 -12.16 -4.50 -27.66
CA PHE A 37 -11.21 -3.86 -26.75
C PHE A 37 -9.87 -3.58 -27.43
N ARG A 38 -9.11 -2.65 -26.85
CA ARG A 38 -7.70 -2.41 -27.15
C ARG A 38 -6.89 -2.34 -25.86
N LEU A 39 -5.57 -2.46 -25.96
CA LEU A 39 -4.68 -2.49 -24.80
C LEU A 39 -4.07 -1.11 -24.53
N HIS A 40 -4.11 -0.63 -23.29
CA HIS A 40 -3.23 0.42 -22.80
C HIS A 40 -2.39 -0.16 -21.64
N MET A 41 -2.68 0.21 -20.40
CA MET A 41 -2.25 -0.52 -19.20
C MET A 41 -3.12 -1.77 -18.97
N ASN A 42 -4.44 -1.62 -19.13
CA ASN A 42 -5.46 -2.69 -19.08
C ASN A 42 -6.29 -2.70 -20.38
N THR A 43 -7.29 -3.58 -20.49
CA THR A 43 -8.21 -3.53 -21.64
C THR A 43 -9.16 -2.32 -21.58
N LEU A 44 -9.28 -1.63 -22.71
CA LEU A 44 -10.13 -0.47 -22.90
C LEU A 44 -11.21 -0.76 -23.95
N PHE A 45 -12.48 -0.52 -23.62
CA PHE A 45 -13.59 -0.65 -24.56
C PHE A 45 -13.42 0.30 -25.76
N ASN A 46 -13.51 -0.22 -26.98
CA ASN A 46 -13.07 0.45 -28.21
C ASN A 46 -14.19 0.61 -29.26
N ILE A 47 -15.44 0.27 -28.92
CA ILE A 47 -16.59 0.38 -29.83
C ILE A 47 -17.35 1.69 -29.63
N GLU A 48 -17.77 2.31 -30.73
CA GLU A 48 -18.78 3.37 -30.79
C GLU A 48 -19.91 2.97 -31.74
N PHE A 49 -21.16 2.99 -31.28
CA PHE A 49 -22.31 2.75 -32.15
C PHE A 49 -22.70 4.03 -32.87
N VAL A 50 -22.77 3.98 -34.20
CA VAL A 50 -23.00 5.15 -35.06
C VAL A 50 -24.23 4.95 -35.94
N ASP A 51 -24.92 6.04 -36.26
CA ASP A 51 -25.98 6.01 -37.25
C ASP A 51 -25.41 5.84 -38.68
N PRO A 52 -26.24 5.60 -39.71
CA PRO A 52 -25.77 5.42 -41.09
C PRO A 52 -25.01 6.63 -41.68
N SER A 53 -25.05 7.80 -41.02
CA SER A 53 -24.26 8.98 -41.40
C SER A 53 -22.87 9.02 -40.76
N GLY A 54 -22.55 8.07 -39.89
CA GLY A 54 -21.30 8.00 -39.12
C GLY A 54 -21.33 8.80 -37.82
N ARG A 55 -22.49 9.35 -37.42
CA ARG A 55 -22.62 10.09 -36.16
C ARG A 55 -22.90 9.11 -35.01
N ALA A 56 -22.14 9.22 -33.92
CA ALA A 56 -22.39 8.45 -32.70
C ALA A 56 -23.84 8.60 -32.19
N LEU A 57 -24.41 7.49 -31.70
CA LEU A 57 -25.71 7.46 -31.06
C LEU A 57 -25.70 8.35 -29.80
N LYS A 58 -26.77 9.12 -29.63
CA LYS A 58 -27.02 10.05 -28.53
C LYS A 58 -28.30 9.65 -27.82
N VAL A 59 -28.51 10.21 -26.63
CA VAL A 59 -29.69 9.90 -25.80
C VAL A 59 -31.02 10.14 -26.53
N ASP A 60 -31.09 11.10 -27.45
CA ASP A 60 -32.29 11.35 -28.26
C ASP A 60 -32.65 10.20 -29.22
N ASP A 61 -31.68 9.36 -29.58
CA ASP A 61 -31.88 8.20 -30.44
C ASP A 61 -32.57 7.03 -29.70
N ALA A 62 -32.63 7.05 -28.36
CA ALA A 62 -33.19 5.97 -27.52
C ALA A 62 -34.72 5.75 -27.63
N GLY A 63 -35.43 6.53 -28.46
CA GLY A 63 -36.87 6.37 -28.66
C GLY A 63 -37.69 6.60 -27.39
N ALA A 64 -38.65 5.70 -27.10
CA ALA A 64 -39.53 5.81 -25.92
C ALA A 64 -38.74 5.69 -24.59
N ASN A 65 -37.55 5.07 -24.62
CA ASN A 65 -36.69 4.88 -23.46
C ASN A 65 -35.81 6.10 -23.14
N ARG A 66 -35.87 7.20 -23.91
CA ARG A 66 -35.09 8.42 -23.69
C ARG A 66 -35.13 8.94 -22.24
N ASN A 67 -36.30 8.95 -21.63
CA ASN A 67 -36.47 9.44 -20.26
C ASN A 67 -35.89 8.49 -19.22
N LEU A 68 -35.86 7.18 -19.51
CA LEU A 68 -35.22 6.20 -18.65
C LEU A 68 -33.69 6.39 -18.70
N VAL A 69 -33.11 6.45 -19.91
CA VAL A 69 -31.67 6.67 -20.11
C VAL A 69 -31.20 7.96 -19.42
N ASN A 70 -31.92 9.07 -19.61
CA ASN A 70 -31.57 10.34 -18.94
C ASN A 70 -31.61 10.24 -17.42
N ARG A 71 -32.58 9.52 -16.85
CA ARG A 71 -32.65 9.33 -15.39
C ARG A 71 -31.46 8.52 -14.88
N VAL A 72 -31.12 7.43 -15.57
CA VAL A 72 -29.95 6.60 -15.22
C VAL A 72 -28.66 7.42 -15.23
N PHE A 73 -28.37 8.14 -16.32
CA PHE A 73 -27.14 8.95 -16.37
C PHE A 73 -27.13 10.10 -15.36
N ASN A 74 -28.28 10.71 -15.08
CA ASN A 74 -28.33 11.79 -14.09
C ASN A 74 -28.11 11.30 -12.66
N ALA A 75 -28.61 10.11 -12.34
CA ALA A 75 -28.47 9.50 -11.02
C ALA A 75 -27.08 8.90 -10.79
N TYR A 76 -26.51 8.23 -11.79
CA TYR A 76 -25.37 7.33 -11.57
C TYR A 76 -24.05 7.77 -12.23
N ARG A 77 -24.05 8.75 -13.14
CA ARG A 77 -22.80 9.33 -13.67
C ARG A 77 -22.51 10.67 -13.00
N MET A 78 -21.35 10.82 -12.36
CA MET A 78 -20.90 12.11 -11.82
C MET A 78 -20.28 12.98 -12.93
N HIS A 79 -19.44 12.38 -13.76
CA HIS A 79 -18.75 13.01 -14.89
C HIS A 79 -19.23 12.41 -16.23
N GLU A 80 -18.89 13.05 -17.35
CA GLU A 80 -19.06 12.46 -18.70
C GLU A 80 -20.49 11.99 -19.04
N LYS A 81 -21.52 12.62 -18.45
CA LYS A 81 -22.96 12.29 -18.62
C LYS A 81 -23.45 12.19 -20.08
N LYS A 82 -22.71 12.76 -21.04
CA LYS A 82 -23.05 12.80 -22.47
C LYS A 82 -21.95 12.22 -23.37
N LYS A 83 -20.83 11.74 -22.81
CA LYS A 83 -19.73 11.13 -23.57
C LYS A 83 -19.81 9.60 -23.42
N TYR A 84 -19.40 8.88 -24.46
CA TYR A 84 -19.38 7.41 -24.47
C TYR A 84 -20.72 6.81 -24.02
N VAL A 85 -21.82 7.26 -24.64
CA VAL A 85 -23.20 6.86 -24.28
C VAL A 85 -23.80 5.87 -25.28
N SER A 86 -23.10 5.54 -26.35
CA SER A 86 -23.69 4.84 -27.50
C SER A 86 -24.09 3.40 -27.18
N GLU A 87 -23.38 2.69 -26.30
CA GLU A 87 -23.73 1.32 -25.86
C GLU A 87 -25.07 1.26 -25.07
N PRO A 88 -25.25 1.96 -23.93
CA PRO A 88 -26.54 1.96 -23.24
C PRO A 88 -27.68 2.54 -24.09
N VAL A 89 -27.38 3.44 -25.04
CA VAL A 89 -28.38 3.93 -26.00
C VAL A 89 -28.78 2.84 -26.99
N LEU A 90 -27.87 1.99 -27.48
CA LEU A 90 -28.23 0.84 -28.33
C LEU A 90 -29.21 -0.10 -27.62
N PHE A 91 -28.94 -0.44 -26.35
CA PHE A 91 -29.84 -1.26 -25.54
C PHE A 91 -31.20 -0.58 -25.38
N ALA A 92 -31.22 0.72 -25.10
CA ALA A 92 -32.46 1.49 -25.01
C ALA A 92 -33.24 1.52 -26.34
N CYS A 93 -32.56 1.56 -27.49
CA CYS A 93 -33.19 1.46 -28.82
C CYS A 93 -33.85 0.08 -28.99
N ALA A 94 -33.12 -0.99 -28.73
CA ALA A 94 -33.59 -2.37 -28.85
C ALA A 94 -34.82 -2.66 -27.96
N LEU A 95 -34.86 -2.09 -26.75
CA LEU A 95 -35.96 -2.21 -25.81
C LEU A 95 -37.29 -1.61 -26.32
N ASN A 96 -37.30 -0.82 -27.41
CA ASN A 96 -38.54 -0.39 -28.06
C ASN A 96 -39.20 -1.52 -28.90
N PHE A 97 -38.52 -2.65 -29.12
CA PHE A 97 -38.94 -3.73 -30.02
C PHE A 97 -38.96 -5.08 -29.29
N PRO A 98 -40.14 -5.57 -28.84
CA PRO A 98 -40.23 -6.82 -28.08
C PRO A 98 -39.63 -8.05 -28.77
N GLN A 99 -39.61 -8.08 -30.11
CA GLN A 99 -38.99 -9.16 -30.88
C GLN A 99 -37.47 -9.23 -30.73
N LEU A 100 -36.81 -8.17 -30.26
CA LEU A 100 -35.35 -8.13 -30.02
C LEU A 100 -34.96 -8.62 -28.63
N GLN A 101 -35.90 -9.05 -27.81
CA GLN A 101 -35.64 -9.57 -26.47
C GLN A 101 -34.61 -10.73 -26.47
N PRO A 102 -34.68 -11.73 -27.36
CA PRO A 102 -33.67 -12.80 -27.41
C PRO A 102 -32.27 -12.26 -27.77
N GLU A 103 -32.19 -11.26 -28.65
CA GLU A 103 -30.92 -10.64 -29.04
C GLU A 103 -30.28 -9.87 -27.89
N LEU A 104 -31.09 -9.18 -27.07
CA LEU A 104 -30.64 -8.51 -25.86
C LEU A 104 -30.12 -9.50 -24.82
N GLU A 105 -30.80 -10.63 -24.61
CA GLU A 105 -30.37 -11.69 -23.68
C GLU A 105 -29.05 -12.32 -24.10
N LEU A 106 -28.90 -12.67 -25.39
CA LEU A 106 -27.64 -13.20 -25.92
C LEU A 106 -26.50 -12.18 -25.78
N THR A 107 -26.80 -10.89 -25.94
CA THR A 107 -25.78 -9.84 -25.84
C THR A 107 -25.37 -9.59 -24.39
N ALA A 108 -26.33 -9.54 -23.48
CA ALA A 108 -26.08 -9.46 -22.05
C ALA A 108 -25.25 -10.64 -21.54
N GLN A 109 -25.54 -11.86 -22.01
CA GLN A 109 -24.74 -13.04 -21.67
C GLN A 109 -23.30 -12.91 -22.19
N ALA A 110 -23.07 -12.44 -23.42
CA ALA A 110 -21.73 -12.23 -23.94
C ALA A 110 -20.92 -11.20 -23.13
N MET A 111 -21.58 -10.16 -22.63
CA MET A 111 -20.95 -9.16 -21.74
C MET A 111 -20.58 -9.77 -20.39
N VAL A 112 -21.47 -10.59 -19.80
CA VAL A 112 -21.21 -11.32 -18.56
C VAL A 112 -20.05 -12.31 -18.76
N ASP A 113 -20.06 -13.08 -19.85
CA ASP A 113 -19.01 -14.05 -20.15
C ASP A 113 -17.65 -13.37 -20.30
N PHE A 114 -17.60 -12.21 -20.98
CA PHE A 114 -16.39 -11.41 -21.07
C PHE A 114 -15.90 -10.96 -19.69
N SER A 115 -16.75 -10.27 -18.91
CA SER A 115 -16.36 -9.75 -17.58
C SER A 115 -15.83 -10.87 -16.68
N ARG A 116 -16.56 -11.98 -16.62
CA ARG A 116 -16.19 -13.16 -15.84
C ARG A 116 -14.91 -13.84 -16.31
N SER A 117 -14.65 -13.83 -17.62
CA SER A 117 -13.41 -14.38 -18.16
C SER A 117 -12.17 -13.61 -17.70
N ARG A 118 -12.34 -12.32 -17.36
CA ARG A 118 -11.28 -11.44 -16.87
C ARG A 118 -11.17 -11.45 -15.34
N ASN A 119 -12.31 -11.51 -14.63
CA ASN A 119 -12.39 -11.31 -13.17
C ASN A 119 -11.51 -10.14 -12.72
N ASP A 120 -11.65 -8.99 -13.39
CA ASP A 120 -10.99 -7.75 -13.02
C ASP A 120 -11.79 -6.56 -13.55
N TYR A 121 -12.29 -5.71 -12.66
CA TYR A 121 -13.04 -4.51 -13.07
C TYR A 121 -12.18 -3.54 -13.89
N GLY A 122 -10.86 -3.53 -13.70
CA GLY A 122 -9.91 -2.68 -14.40
C GLY A 122 -9.79 -3.01 -15.90
N ASP A 123 -10.27 -4.17 -16.32
CA ASP A 123 -10.38 -4.59 -17.70
C ASP A 123 -11.68 -4.14 -18.38
N LEU A 124 -12.59 -3.50 -17.63
CA LEU A 124 -13.91 -3.08 -18.11
C LEU A 124 -13.96 -1.57 -18.42
N MET A 125 -12.81 -0.92 -18.54
CA MET A 125 -12.71 0.54 -18.65
C MET A 125 -13.32 1.05 -19.98
N LEU A 126 -14.34 1.90 -19.86
CA LEU A 126 -14.90 2.65 -20.99
C LEU A 126 -14.21 4.02 -21.15
N SER A 127 -13.89 4.63 -20.00
CA SER A 127 -13.24 5.94 -19.83
C SER A 127 -12.63 6.00 -18.43
N ALA A 128 -11.91 7.07 -18.09
CA ALA A 128 -11.41 7.30 -16.73
C ALA A 128 -12.51 7.32 -15.64
N ASN A 129 -13.79 7.54 -16.00
CA ASN A 129 -14.90 7.69 -15.04
C ASN A 129 -16.04 6.68 -15.22
N ASN A 130 -16.00 5.81 -16.22
CA ASN A 130 -17.10 4.89 -16.53
C ASN A 130 -16.57 3.53 -16.98
N LEU A 131 -17.32 2.47 -16.65
CA LEU A 131 -17.08 1.10 -17.09
C LEU A 131 -18.10 0.72 -18.17
N PHE A 132 -17.74 -0.16 -19.10
CA PHE A 132 -18.69 -0.62 -20.12
C PHE A 132 -19.74 -1.54 -19.50
N GLY A 133 -20.91 -1.60 -20.14
CA GLY A 133 -21.95 -2.58 -19.89
C GLY A 133 -22.85 -2.36 -18.67
N ILE A 134 -22.37 -1.69 -17.62
CA ILE A 134 -23.13 -1.48 -16.37
C ILE A 134 -24.49 -0.84 -16.62
N GLU A 135 -24.54 0.32 -17.30
CA GLU A 135 -25.81 1.01 -17.54
C GLU A 135 -26.70 0.27 -18.54
N ALA A 136 -26.11 -0.43 -19.51
CA ALA A 136 -26.86 -1.21 -20.49
C ALA A 136 -27.62 -2.38 -19.83
N LEU A 137 -26.94 -3.13 -18.96
CA LEU A 137 -27.52 -4.23 -18.19
C LEU A 137 -28.53 -3.73 -17.16
N PHE A 138 -28.28 -2.58 -16.54
CA PHE A 138 -29.25 -1.96 -15.64
C PHE A 138 -30.52 -1.51 -16.37
N LEU A 139 -30.42 -0.91 -17.56
CA LEU A 139 -31.58 -0.54 -18.37
C LEU A 139 -32.43 -1.77 -18.73
N LEU A 140 -31.80 -2.89 -19.06
CA LEU A 140 -32.47 -4.16 -19.31
C LEU A 140 -33.23 -4.63 -18.05
N ALA A 141 -32.58 -4.62 -16.89
CA ALA A 141 -33.19 -5.00 -15.62
C ALA A 141 -34.36 -4.07 -15.20
N LYS A 142 -34.28 -2.77 -15.50
CA LYS A 142 -35.32 -1.77 -15.20
C LYS A 142 -36.57 -1.95 -16.05
N VAL A 143 -36.44 -2.47 -17.27
CA VAL A 143 -37.60 -2.78 -18.13
C VAL A 143 -38.19 -4.15 -17.75
N ASN A 144 -37.34 -5.13 -17.42
CA ASN A 144 -37.79 -6.45 -16.99
C ASN A 144 -36.89 -6.99 -15.86
N PRO A 145 -37.41 -7.06 -14.61
CA PRO A 145 -36.63 -7.50 -13.46
C PRO A 145 -36.04 -8.91 -13.58
N ALA A 146 -36.63 -9.79 -14.40
CA ALA A 146 -36.10 -11.14 -14.66
C ALA A 146 -34.67 -11.14 -15.26
N HIS A 147 -34.21 -10.00 -15.78
CA HIS A 147 -32.87 -9.81 -16.34
C HIS A 147 -31.87 -9.18 -15.36
N SER A 148 -32.29 -8.85 -14.13
CA SER A 148 -31.40 -8.29 -13.09
C SER A 148 -30.18 -9.16 -12.78
N PHE A 149 -30.29 -10.47 -12.97
CA PHE A 149 -29.17 -11.39 -12.77
C PHE A 149 -28.01 -11.17 -13.75
N TYR A 150 -28.23 -10.58 -14.93
CA TYR A 150 -27.12 -10.25 -15.83
C TYR A 150 -26.23 -9.15 -15.23
N LEU A 151 -26.82 -8.14 -14.59
CA LEU A 151 -26.06 -7.10 -13.90
C LEU A 151 -25.27 -7.71 -12.73
N SER A 152 -25.90 -8.55 -11.90
CA SER A 152 -25.18 -9.14 -10.76
C SER A 152 -24.11 -10.15 -11.17
N SER A 153 -24.30 -10.91 -12.25
CA SER A 153 -23.26 -11.80 -12.79
C SER A 153 -22.15 -11.08 -13.55
N PHE A 154 -22.39 -9.85 -14.01
CA PHE A 154 -21.39 -9.02 -14.68
C PHE A 154 -20.40 -8.42 -13.66
N VAL A 155 -20.85 -8.13 -12.45
CA VAL A 155 -20.00 -7.63 -11.37
C VAL A 155 -19.21 -8.81 -10.78
N VAL A 156 -17.91 -8.83 -11.06
CA VAL A 156 -17.00 -9.93 -10.70
C VAL A 156 -16.37 -9.75 -9.32
N PRO A 157 -15.89 -10.82 -8.65
CA PRO A 157 -15.29 -10.72 -7.31
C PRO A 157 -14.14 -9.73 -7.17
N TYR A 158 -13.23 -9.66 -8.15
CA TYR A 158 -12.15 -8.66 -8.13
C TYR A 158 -12.68 -7.29 -8.58
N TRP A 159 -13.36 -6.62 -7.64
CA TRP A 159 -14.00 -5.32 -7.82
C TRP A 159 -13.56 -4.35 -6.73
N ASN A 160 -13.24 -3.11 -7.11
CA ASN A 160 -12.97 -2.06 -6.14
C ASN A 160 -14.29 -1.47 -5.64
N THR A 161 -14.78 -1.98 -4.51
CA THR A 161 -16.04 -1.56 -3.87
C THR A 161 -15.98 -0.16 -3.26
N GLU A 162 -14.80 0.44 -3.12
CA GLU A 162 -14.62 1.78 -2.56
C GLU A 162 -14.76 2.87 -3.62
N SER A 163 -14.16 2.64 -4.80
CA SER A 163 -14.06 3.64 -5.88
C SER A 163 -15.08 3.43 -6.99
N TRP A 164 -15.57 2.21 -7.21
CA TRP A 164 -16.51 1.88 -8.30
C TRP A 164 -17.85 1.36 -7.76
N THR A 165 -18.58 2.23 -7.06
CA THR A 165 -19.81 1.86 -6.33
C THR A 165 -21.07 1.78 -7.18
N VAL A 166 -21.06 2.36 -8.38
CA VAL A 166 -22.25 2.52 -9.23
C VAL A 166 -23.12 1.26 -9.41
N PRO A 167 -22.59 0.07 -9.74
CA PRO A 167 -23.43 -1.13 -9.88
C PRO A 167 -24.09 -1.56 -8.57
N PHE A 168 -23.49 -1.29 -7.42
CA PHE A 168 -24.07 -1.59 -6.10
C PHE A 168 -25.24 -0.68 -5.80
N ASP A 169 -25.08 0.62 -6.07
CA ASP A 169 -26.17 1.60 -5.96
C ASP A 169 -27.35 1.23 -6.88
N MET A 170 -27.06 0.66 -8.05
CA MET A 170 -28.06 0.14 -8.99
C MET A 170 -28.77 -1.13 -8.49
N LEU A 171 -28.03 -2.12 -7.99
CA LEU A 171 -28.61 -3.35 -7.42
C LEU A 171 -29.50 -3.04 -6.21
N MET A 172 -29.02 -2.19 -5.31
CA MET A 172 -29.78 -1.71 -4.15
C MET A 172 -31.06 -1.00 -4.59
N ALA A 173 -30.98 -0.10 -5.59
CA ALA A 173 -32.15 0.59 -6.13
C ALA A 173 -33.17 -0.35 -6.78
N LEU A 174 -32.76 -1.48 -7.39
CA LEU A 174 -33.71 -2.47 -7.89
C LEU A 174 -34.52 -3.09 -6.76
N VAL A 175 -33.88 -3.42 -5.64
CA VAL A 175 -34.54 -4.00 -4.46
C VAL A 175 -35.38 -2.95 -3.72
N ASP A 176 -34.93 -1.69 -3.64
CA ASP A 176 -35.70 -0.59 -3.04
C ASP A 176 -37.02 -0.37 -3.80
N GLU A 177 -36.96 -0.38 -5.14
CA GLU A 177 -38.13 -0.13 -5.97
C GLU A 177 -39.08 -1.34 -6.10
N LEU A 178 -38.56 -2.56 -6.10
CA LEU A 178 -39.33 -3.78 -6.42
C LEU A 178 -39.55 -4.71 -5.22
N GLY A 179 -38.85 -4.49 -4.11
CA GLY A 179 -38.76 -5.41 -2.98
C GLY A 179 -38.05 -6.72 -3.34
N TRP A 180 -37.94 -7.64 -2.37
CA TRP A 180 -37.43 -8.99 -2.61
C TRP A 180 -38.45 -9.82 -3.41
N SER A 181 -38.34 -9.73 -4.74
CA SER A 181 -39.01 -10.62 -5.68
C SER A 181 -38.12 -11.83 -6.02
N ARG A 182 -38.72 -12.92 -6.52
CA ARG A 182 -37.94 -14.08 -7.00
C ARG A 182 -36.90 -13.70 -8.06
N ASP A 183 -37.16 -12.69 -8.88
CA ASP A 183 -36.19 -12.21 -9.86
C ASP A 183 -34.95 -11.59 -9.19
N LEU A 184 -35.13 -10.84 -8.10
CA LEU A 184 -34.01 -10.25 -7.35
C LEU A 184 -33.32 -11.24 -6.41
N ILE A 185 -34.05 -12.22 -5.87
CA ILE A 185 -33.44 -13.38 -5.19
C ILE A 185 -32.58 -14.16 -6.19
N LYS A 186 -33.03 -14.32 -7.45
CA LYS A 186 -32.20 -14.92 -8.50
C LYS A 186 -30.97 -14.05 -8.77
N ALA A 187 -31.10 -12.73 -8.90
CA ALA A 187 -29.94 -11.87 -9.09
C ALA A 187 -28.93 -12.00 -7.94
N TYR A 188 -29.40 -12.08 -6.70
CA TYR A 188 -28.56 -12.34 -5.53
C TYR A 188 -27.80 -13.69 -5.65
N ILE A 189 -28.49 -14.77 -6.03
CA ILE A 189 -27.88 -16.10 -6.25
C ILE A 189 -26.82 -16.08 -7.35
N TRP A 190 -26.99 -15.24 -8.36
CA TRP A 190 -26.12 -15.15 -9.53
C TRP A 190 -24.94 -14.18 -9.35
N SER A 191 -24.79 -13.58 -8.16
CA SER A 191 -23.60 -12.83 -7.73
C SER A 191 -22.55 -13.78 -7.16
N ASP A 192 -21.29 -13.68 -7.59
CA ASP A 192 -20.26 -14.67 -7.25
C ASP A 192 -19.66 -14.49 -5.85
N ALA A 193 -19.70 -13.30 -5.23
CA ALA A 193 -18.98 -13.04 -3.98
C ALA A 193 -19.85 -12.50 -2.83
N GLU A 194 -19.48 -12.86 -1.61
CA GLU A 194 -20.19 -12.55 -0.35
C GLU A 194 -20.30 -11.03 -0.15
N ASN A 195 -19.19 -10.32 -0.30
CA ASN A 195 -19.11 -8.87 -0.16
C ASN A 195 -20.02 -8.16 -1.18
N LEU A 196 -20.09 -8.65 -2.42
CA LEU A 196 -20.96 -8.08 -3.46
C LEU A 196 -22.45 -8.32 -3.16
N ARG A 197 -22.79 -9.50 -2.63
CA ARG A 197 -24.17 -9.86 -2.26
C ARG A 197 -24.75 -8.96 -1.17
N ARG A 198 -23.93 -8.46 -0.24
CA ARG A 198 -24.37 -7.53 0.82
C ARG A 198 -24.91 -6.20 0.28
N HIS A 199 -24.43 -5.77 -0.89
CA HIS A 199 -24.89 -4.55 -1.54
C HIS A 199 -26.32 -4.60 -2.10
N PHE A 200 -26.99 -5.75 -2.01
CA PHE A 200 -28.43 -5.81 -2.25
C PHE A 200 -29.24 -5.15 -1.13
N TYR A 201 -28.68 -4.93 0.06
CA TYR A 201 -29.41 -4.34 1.19
C TYR A 201 -28.59 -3.38 2.07
N MET A 202 -27.26 -3.31 1.88
CA MET A 202 -26.34 -2.42 2.58
C MET A 202 -25.62 -1.47 1.63
N ASP A 203 -25.35 -0.24 2.08
CA ASP A 203 -24.43 0.65 1.37
C ASP A 203 -22.95 0.30 1.65
N ARG A 204 -22.06 1.06 1.01
CA ARG A 204 -20.61 0.95 1.18
C ARG A 204 -20.11 1.23 2.60
N ASP A 205 -20.87 2.02 3.38
CA ASP A 205 -20.50 2.42 4.73
C ASP A 205 -21.01 1.37 5.76
N GLY A 206 -21.69 0.32 5.28
CA GLY A 206 -22.19 -0.77 6.10
C GLY A 206 -23.56 -0.52 6.72
N TYR A 207 -24.28 0.52 6.29
CA TYR A 207 -25.61 0.80 6.78
C TYR A 207 -26.64 0.01 5.96
N GLN A 208 -27.51 -0.70 6.68
CA GLN A 208 -28.66 -1.36 6.09
C GLN A 208 -29.69 -0.31 5.63
N HIS A 209 -29.93 -0.23 4.32
CA HIS A 209 -30.93 0.67 3.73
C HIS A 209 -32.32 0.05 3.67
N GLN A 210 -32.37 -1.28 3.52
CA GLN A 210 -33.62 -2.01 3.31
C GLN A 210 -33.57 -3.42 3.92
N MET A 211 -34.74 -4.07 3.94
CA MET A 211 -34.89 -5.42 4.48
C MET A 211 -33.90 -6.38 3.81
N ASP A 212 -33.22 -7.20 4.60
CA ASP A 212 -32.31 -8.23 4.08
C ASP A 212 -33.05 -9.53 3.71
N LEU A 213 -32.36 -10.43 3.03
CA LEU A 213 -32.95 -11.67 2.51
C LEU A 213 -33.28 -12.67 3.64
N LEU A 214 -32.50 -12.64 4.74
CA LEU A 214 -32.78 -13.41 5.95
C LEU A 214 -34.14 -13.01 6.56
N SER A 215 -34.38 -11.71 6.71
CA SER A 215 -35.64 -11.14 7.18
C SER A 215 -36.79 -11.41 6.20
N HIS A 216 -36.52 -11.36 4.89
CA HIS A 216 -37.48 -11.74 3.86
C HIS A 216 -37.93 -13.19 4.02
N PHE A 217 -37.01 -14.15 4.20
CA PHE A 217 -37.37 -15.56 4.41
C PHE A 217 -38.14 -15.81 5.71
N ALA A 218 -37.91 -15.01 6.75
CA ALA A 218 -38.72 -15.07 7.96
C ALA A 218 -40.17 -14.61 7.71
N ALA A 219 -40.37 -13.59 6.86
CA ALA A 219 -41.69 -13.08 6.48
C ALA A 219 -42.40 -13.93 5.40
N HIS A 220 -41.62 -14.55 4.51
CA HIS A 220 -42.04 -15.31 3.33
C HIS A 220 -41.32 -16.67 3.25
N PRO A 221 -41.60 -17.60 4.19
CA PRO A 221 -40.88 -18.86 4.29
C PRO A 221 -41.03 -19.78 3.05
N GLU A 222 -42.05 -19.57 2.23
CA GLU A 222 -42.26 -20.28 0.96
C GLU A 222 -41.20 -20.00 -0.11
N ASP A 223 -40.49 -18.88 -0.02
CA ASP A 223 -39.44 -18.54 -0.99
C ASP A 223 -38.09 -19.19 -0.66
N TYR A 224 -37.89 -19.65 0.58
CA TYR A 224 -36.65 -20.31 0.98
C TYR A 224 -36.40 -21.66 0.27
N PRO A 225 -37.38 -22.58 0.17
CA PRO A 225 -37.22 -23.78 -0.66
C PRO A 225 -36.93 -23.47 -2.13
N TRP A 226 -37.52 -22.39 -2.66
CA TRP A 226 -37.26 -21.95 -4.03
C TRP A 226 -35.83 -21.41 -4.20
N PHE A 227 -35.34 -20.60 -3.24
CA PHE A 227 -33.96 -20.13 -3.18
C PHE A 227 -32.98 -21.31 -3.24
N LYS A 228 -33.18 -22.34 -2.40
CA LYS A 228 -32.31 -23.54 -2.38
C LYS A 228 -32.26 -24.24 -3.73
N GLN A 229 -33.41 -24.45 -4.36
CA GLN A 229 -33.48 -25.06 -5.70
C GLN A 229 -32.79 -24.21 -6.77
N GLN A 230 -32.92 -22.89 -6.69
CA GLN A 230 -32.21 -22.00 -7.63
C GLN A 230 -30.70 -21.95 -7.38
N LEU A 231 -30.26 -22.05 -6.12
CA LEU A 231 -28.84 -22.10 -5.77
C LEU A 231 -28.19 -23.40 -6.30
N ILE A 232 -28.84 -24.55 -6.08
CA ILE A 232 -28.42 -25.84 -6.66
C ILE A 232 -28.30 -25.71 -8.18
N LYS A 233 -29.34 -25.16 -8.82
CA LYS A 233 -29.35 -24.96 -10.28
C LYS A 233 -28.22 -24.04 -10.73
N ARG A 234 -27.96 -22.92 -10.05
CA ARG A 234 -26.87 -22.00 -10.40
C ARG A 234 -25.53 -22.70 -10.30
N LEU A 235 -25.21 -23.31 -9.16
CA LEU A 235 -23.91 -23.96 -8.95
C LEU A 235 -23.69 -25.15 -9.89
N SER A 236 -24.77 -25.81 -10.35
CA SER A 236 -24.67 -26.85 -11.39
C SER A 236 -24.35 -26.33 -12.79
N GLN A 237 -24.70 -25.06 -13.06
CA GLN A 237 -24.60 -24.44 -14.39
C GLN A 237 -23.35 -23.60 -14.56
N GLN A 238 -22.94 -22.93 -13.48
CA GLN A 238 -21.86 -21.97 -13.49
C GLN A 238 -21.15 -22.04 -12.12
N PRO A 239 -19.83 -22.23 -12.08
CA PRO A 239 -19.07 -22.15 -10.84
C PRO A 239 -19.01 -20.71 -10.31
N LEU A 240 -18.73 -20.56 -9.02
CA LEU A 240 -18.31 -19.28 -8.45
C LEU A 240 -16.96 -18.88 -9.03
N LEU A 241 -16.74 -17.58 -9.19
CA LEU A 241 -15.42 -17.05 -9.52
C LEU A 241 -14.59 -16.90 -8.26
N SER A 242 -13.32 -17.25 -8.34
CA SER A 242 -12.34 -17.00 -7.28
C SER A 242 -11.21 -16.10 -7.74
N THR A 243 -10.67 -15.35 -6.79
CA THR A 243 -9.53 -14.45 -6.98
C THR A 243 -8.23 -15.22 -6.70
N PRO A 244 -7.18 -15.06 -7.52
CA PRO A 244 -5.88 -15.68 -7.23
C PRO A 244 -5.32 -15.23 -5.86
N GLY A 245 -4.84 -16.17 -5.06
CA GLY A 245 -4.16 -15.88 -3.78
C GLY A 245 -5.07 -15.55 -2.61
N TRP A 246 -6.40 -15.64 -2.75
CA TRP A 246 -7.38 -15.47 -1.67
C TRP A 246 -8.01 -16.83 -1.35
N ASP A 247 -8.45 -17.03 -0.10
CA ASP A 247 -9.15 -18.25 0.28
C ASP A 247 -10.42 -18.45 -0.55
N LEU A 248 -10.65 -19.69 -0.98
CA LEU A 248 -11.81 -20.02 -1.81
C LEU A 248 -13.09 -19.83 -0.99
N GLU A 249 -14.01 -19.00 -1.48
CA GLU A 249 -15.35 -18.92 -0.90
C GLU A 249 -15.96 -20.32 -0.85
N HIS A 250 -16.41 -20.74 0.34
CA HIS A 250 -17.09 -22.02 0.47
C HIS A 250 -18.40 -21.98 -0.35
N PRO A 251 -18.61 -22.91 -1.30
CA PRO A 251 -19.56 -22.74 -2.41
C PRO A 251 -21.04 -22.62 -2.00
N THR A 252 -21.40 -23.11 -0.81
CA THR A 252 -22.74 -22.94 -0.24
C THR A 252 -22.77 -21.98 0.94
N LEU A 253 -21.88 -22.15 1.93
CA LEU A 253 -21.79 -21.30 3.13
C LEU A 253 -21.65 -19.81 2.82
N SER A 254 -20.91 -19.41 1.78
CA SER A 254 -20.71 -17.98 1.48
C SER A 254 -22.01 -17.25 1.10
N PHE A 255 -23.05 -17.96 0.66
CA PHE A 255 -24.38 -17.38 0.46
C PHE A 255 -25.06 -17.09 1.79
N TYR A 256 -24.91 -17.98 2.79
CA TYR A 256 -25.55 -17.84 4.10
C TYR A 256 -24.95 -16.68 4.89
N TYR A 257 -23.64 -16.45 4.79
CA TYR A 257 -22.98 -15.32 5.45
C TYR A 257 -23.51 -13.96 4.97
N SER A 258 -23.90 -13.85 3.70
CA SER A 258 -24.44 -12.63 3.11
C SER A 258 -25.97 -12.52 3.13
N LEU A 259 -26.71 -13.45 3.75
CA LEU A 259 -28.19 -13.43 3.71
C LEU A 259 -28.78 -12.21 4.43
N GLY A 260 -28.11 -11.70 5.45
CA GLY A 260 -28.56 -10.56 6.22
C GLY A 260 -27.64 -10.23 7.38
N LEU A 261 -28.08 -9.29 8.22
CA LEU A 261 -27.38 -8.99 9.47
C LEU A 261 -27.77 -10.01 10.55
N TRP A 262 -27.02 -11.11 10.59
CA TRP A 262 -27.11 -12.10 11.66
C TRP A 262 -26.94 -11.47 13.04
N GLN A 263 -27.71 -11.95 14.02
CA GLN A 263 -27.67 -11.49 15.41
C GLN A 263 -26.51 -12.16 16.17
N VAL A 264 -25.29 -11.81 15.77
CA VAL A 264 -24.02 -12.32 16.32
C VAL A 264 -23.23 -11.16 16.94
N GLU A 265 -22.30 -11.46 17.85
CA GLU A 265 -21.51 -10.45 18.56
C GLU A 265 -20.46 -9.81 17.64
N ALA A 266 -19.85 -10.63 16.77
CA ALA A 266 -18.86 -10.15 15.83
C ALA A 266 -19.52 -9.28 14.73
N PRO A 267 -19.00 -8.10 14.42
CA PRO A 267 -19.45 -7.32 13.26
C PRO A 267 -19.05 -8.00 11.94
N TYR A 268 -19.84 -7.81 10.89
CA TYR A 268 -19.66 -8.49 9.60
C TYR A 268 -18.31 -8.22 8.91
N TYR A 269 -17.65 -7.10 9.20
CA TYR A 269 -16.32 -6.79 8.66
C TYR A 269 -15.20 -7.60 9.32
N GLN A 270 -15.43 -8.19 10.51
CA GLN A 270 -14.55 -9.20 11.10
C GLN A 270 -14.88 -10.58 10.51
N HIS A 271 -14.52 -10.79 9.24
CA HIS A 271 -15.00 -11.89 8.40
C HIS A 271 -14.94 -13.27 9.09
N GLU A 272 -13.78 -13.69 9.59
CA GLU A 272 -13.63 -15.03 10.19
C GLU A 272 -14.53 -15.25 11.41
N GLU A 273 -14.50 -14.32 12.37
CA GLU A 273 -15.26 -14.43 13.62
C GLU A 273 -16.78 -14.36 13.35
N TYR A 274 -17.17 -13.46 12.45
CA TYR A 274 -18.55 -13.35 11.99
C TYR A 274 -19.03 -14.67 11.37
N GLN A 275 -18.28 -15.21 10.40
CA GLN A 275 -18.64 -16.45 9.72
C GLN A 275 -18.75 -17.63 10.69
N ASP A 276 -17.85 -17.73 11.67
CA ASP A 276 -17.89 -18.80 12.68
C ASP A 276 -19.13 -18.71 13.57
N GLN A 277 -19.48 -17.51 14.05
CA GLN A 277 -20.70 -17.31 14.84
C GLN A 277 -21.96 -17.53 14.00
N VAL A 278 -21.96 -17.16 12.71
CA VAL A 278 -23.08 -17.37 11.78
C VAL A 278 -23.35 -18.85 11.52
N LYS A 279 -22.32 -19.69 11.38
CA LYS A 279 -22.47 -21.16 11.21
C LYS A 279 -23.35 -21.79 12.28
N GLN A 280 -23.30 -21.25 13.50
CA GLN A 280 -24.02 -21.76 14.67
C GLN A 280 -25.45 -21.23 14.77
N GLN A 281 -25.82 -20.23 13.97
CA GLN A 281 -27.16 -19.67 13.96
C GLN A 281 -28.17 -20.62 13.30
N LEU A 282 -29.45 -20.39 13.57
CA LEU A 282 -30.55 -21.16 13.00
C LEU A 282 -31.18 -20.43 11.80
N ILE A 283 -31.37 -21.15 10.69
CA ILE A 283 -32.22 -20.75 9.57
C ILE A 283 -33.38 -21.73 9.44
N LEU A 284 -34.60 -21.24 9.67
CA LEU A 284 -35.84 -22.03 9.67
C LEU A 284 -35.77 -23.34 10.49
N GLY A 285 -35.01 -23.33 11.60
CA GLY A 285 -34.92 -24.44 12.56
C GLY A 285 -33.75 -25.41 12.36
N LEU A 286 -32.90 -25.20 11.36
CA LEU A 286 -31.64 -25.94 11.14
C LEU A 286 -30.45 -25.03 11.35
N ARG A 287 -29.32 -25.56 11.83
CA ARG A 287 -28.09 -24.78 11.90
C ARG A 287 -27.60 -24.44 10.49
N VAL A 288 -27.04 -23.25 10.33
CA VAL A 288 -26.54 -22.76 9.03
C VAL A 288 -25.47 -23.70 8.45
N ASP A 289 -24.55 -24.20 9.28
CA ASP A 289 -23.53 -25.14 8.85
C ASP A 289 -24.11 -26.47 8.34
N GLU A 290 -25.03 -27.08 9.09
CA GLU A 290 -25.71 -28.31 8.70
C GLU A 290 -26.49 -28.14 7.38
N GLU A 291 -27.21 -27.03 7.23
CA GLU A 291 -28.02 -26.75 6.06
C GLU A 291 -27.17 -26.49 4.81
N ALA A 292 -26.11 -25.68 4.93
CA ALA A 292 -25.22 -25.37 3.81
C ALA A 292 -24.39 -26.58 3.36
N ILE A 293 -23.94 -27.42 4.30
CA ILE A 293 -23.24 -28.68 3.99
C ILE A 293 -24.22 -29.68 3.36
N GLY A 294 -25.44 -29.80 3.88
CA GLY A 294 -26.46 -30.66 3.28
C GLY A 294 -26.81 -30.26 1.85
N LEU A 295 -26.83 -28.96 1.54
CA LEU A 295 -26.97 -28.47 0.17
C LEU A 295 -25.79 -28.84 -0.72
N LEU A 296 -24.56 -28.74 -0.21
CA LEU A 296 -23.38 -29.13 -0.96
C LEU A 296 -23.41 -30.63 -1.31
N GLU A 297 -23.73 -31.48 -0.33
CA GLU A 297 -23.90 -32.93 -0.53
C GLU A 297 -25.00 -33.22 -1.57
N GLN A 298 -26.10 -32.46 -1.55
CA GLN A 298 -27.17 -32.60 -2.53
C GLN A 298 -26.69 -32.24 -3.95
N ILE A 299 -25.90 -31.17 -4.12
CA ILE A 299 -25.34 -30.78 -5.42
C ILE A 299 -24.40 -31.86 -5.94
N GLU A 300 -23.49 -32.36 -5.10
CA GLU A 300 -22.54 -33.41 -5.45
C GLU A 300 -23.24 -34.73 -5.82
N ALA A 301 -24.36 -35.04 -5.17
CA ALA A 301 -25.17 -36.22 -5.48
C ALA A 301 -25.97 -36.08 -6.78
N GLU A 302 -26.57 -34.91 -7.03
CA GLU A 302 -27.38 -34.65 -8.24
C GLU A 302 -26.52 -34.39 -9.48
N TYR A 303 -25.35 -33.77 -9.31
CA TYR A 303 -24.41 -33.40 -10.37
C TYR A 303 -22.98 -33.87 -10.05
N PRO A 304 -22.70 -35.18 -10.09
CA PRO A 304 -21.39 -35.71 -9.74
C PRO A 304 -20.26 -35.14 -10.62
N GLY A 305 -19.20 -34.65 -9.98
CA GLY A 305 -18.03 -34.09 -10.67
C GLY A 305 -18.20 -32.68 -11.22
N VAL A 306 -19.26 -31.97 -10.83
CA VAL A 306 -19.41 -30.55 -11.16
C VAL A 306 -18.32 -29.72 -10.48
N ASN A 307 -17.74 -28.76 -11.21
CA ASN A 307 -16.84 -27.80 -10.60
C ASN A 307 -17.66 -26.66 -9.98
N LEU A 308 -17.46 -26.40 -8.69
CA LEU A 308 -18.22 -25.40 -7.93
C LEU A 308 -17.52 -24.04 -7.84
N SER A 309 -16.22 -24.02 -8.06
CA SER A 309 -15.42 -22.79 -8.06
C SER A 309 -14.35 -22.82 -9.15
N GLN A 310 -14.07 -21.68 -9.78
CA GLN A 310 -13.04 -21.56 -10.79
C GLN A 310 -12.26 -20.26 -10.68
N VAL A 311 -10.96 -20.34 -10.92
CA VAL A 311 -10.12 -19.19 -11.24
C VAL A 311 -10.13 -19.04 -12.77
N PRO A 312 -10.43 -17.85 -13.32
CA PRO A 312 -10.41 -17.65 -14.76
C PRO A 312 -9.04 -17.96 -15.37
N ALA A 313 -9.04 -18.55 -16.56
CA ALA A 313 -7.82 -18.92 -17.27
C ALA A 313 -6.88 -17.72 -17.52
N SER A 314 -7.42 -16.51 -17.75
CA SER A 314 -6.60 -15.30 -17.92
C SER A 314 -5.76 -14.99 -16.69
N CYS A 315 -6.27 -15.27 -15.48
CA CYS A 315 -5.55 -15.02 -14.23
C CYS A 315 -4.44 -16.05 -13.96
N GLN A 316 -4.37 -17.12 -14.77
CA GLN A 316 -3.36 -18.18 -14.68
C GLN A 316 -2.24 -18.03 -15.72
N GLN A 317 -2.35 -17.04 -16.62
CA GLN A 317 -1.37 -16.78 -17.68
C GLN A 317 -0.29 -15.80 -17.20
N GLU A 318 0.97 -16.02 -17.60
CA GLU A 318 2.07 -15.08 -17.34
C GLU A 318 1.83 -13.71 -17.98
N ASN A 319 1.31 -13.67 -19.22
CA ASN A 319 0.85 -12.45 -19.87
C ASN A 319 -0.62 -12.56 -20.27
N ARG A 320 -1.53 -12.16 -19.36
CA ARG A 320 -2.99 -12.16 -19.58
C ARG A 320 -3.50 -11.19 -20.64
N TYR A 321 -2.62 -10.39 -21.26
CA TYR A 321 -2.94 -9.39 -22.28
C TYR A 321 -2.39 -9.72 -23.67
N GLU A 322 -1.75 -10.89 -23.84
CA GLU A 322 -1.10 -11.30 -25.10
C GLU A 322 -1.99 -11.11 -26.34
N GLN A 323 -3.28 -11.43 -26.21
CA GLN A 323 -4.27 -11.27 -27.29
C GLN A 323 -4.40 -9.83 -27.80
N TRP A 324 -4.18 -8.80 -26.96
CA TRP A 324 -4.37 -7.39 -27.32
C TRP A 324 -3.09 -6.62 -27.56
N GLU A 325 -1.92 -7.25 -27.44
CA GLU A 325 -0.62 -6.59 -27.66
C GLU A 325 -0.51 -5.89 -29.02
N HIS A 326 -1.12 -6.49 -30.05
CA HIS A 326 -1.16 -5.92 -31.40
C HIS A 326 -2.02 -4.65 -31.52
N THR A 327 -2.86 -4.36 -30.52
CA THR A 327 -3.71 -3.15 -30.42
C THR A 327 -3.21 -2.17 -29.35
N ARG A 328 -2.01 -2.40 -28.80
CA ARG A 328 -1.47 -1.58 -27.71
C ARG A 328 -1.35 -0.11 -28.15
N ILE A 329 -2.00 0.76 -27.40
CA ILE A 329 -1.80 2.20 -27.44
C ILE A 329 -0.39 2.43 -26.89
N ARG A 330 0.52 2.89 -27.75
CA ARG A 330 1.83 3.34 -27.31
C ARG A 330 1.65 4.74 -26.74
N ASP A 331 2.31 5.01 -25.61
CA ASP A 331 2.50 6.38 -25.18
C ASP A 331 3.32 7.06 -26.28
N GLU A 332 2.64 7.89 -27.09
CA GLU A 332 3.34 8.81 -27.97
C GLU A 332 4.08 9.78 -27.03
N GLU A 333 5.42 9.72 -27.03
CA GLU A 333 6.22 10.89 -26.69
C GLU A 333 5.63 12.06 -27.50
N PRO A 334 5.44 13.25 -26.90
CA PRO A 334 4.78 14.36 -27.57
C PRO A 334 5.44 14.58 -28.94
N GLU A 335 4.65 14.43 -30.01
CA GLU A 335 5.13 14.55 -31.39
C GLU A 335 5.88 15.88 -31.56
N GLU A 336 7.14 15.80 -31.98
CA GLU A 336 7.93 16.92 -32.46
C GLU A 336 7.19 17.55 -33.66
N GLU A 337 6.64 18.75 -33.47
CA GLU A 337 6.07 19.53 -34.57
C GLU A 337 7.19 19.92 -35.55
N GLU A 338 6.89 19.76 -36.84
CA GLU A 338 7.80 19.97 -37.97
C GLU A 338 8.59 21.29 -37.89
N GLU A 339 9.91 21.18 -38.01
CA GLU A 339 10.85 22.30 -38.12
C GLU A 339 10.37 23.35 -39.13
N THR A 340 9.91 24.49 -38.60
CA THR A 340 9.70 25.71 -39.39
C THR A 340 10.91 26.61 -39.15
N PRO A 341 11.85 26.76 -40.09
CA PRO A 341 13.00 27.61 -39.86
C PRO A 341 12.58 29.05 -40.06
N LEU A 342 12.50 29.87 -38.99
CA LEU A 342 12.54 31.33 -39.04
C LEU A 342 12.65 31.91 -37.61
N GLU A 343 13.78 32.56 -37.31
CA GLU A 343 14.01 33.56 -36.25
C GLU A 343 13.05 33.45 -35.03
N GLU A 344 13.31 32.50 -34.14
CA GLU A 344 12.42 32.18 -33.01
C GLU A 344 12.44 33.26 -31.92
N VAL A 345 11.30 33.94 -31.75
CA VAL A 345 10.86 34.39 -30.43
C VAL A 345 9.83 33.35 -29.98
N TRP A 346 10.21 32.49 -29.04
CA TRP A 346 9.28 31.53 -28.43
C TRP A 346 8.02 32.22 -27.92
N SER A 347 6.87 31.59 -28.13
CA SER A 347 5.60 31.98 -27.51
C SER A 347 5.64 31.75 -26.00
N GLU A 348 4.79 32.48 -25.27
CA GLU A 348 4.56 32.29 -23.83
C GLU A 348 4.21 30.84 -23.44
N GLN A 349 3.58 30.09 -24.34
CA GLN A 349 3.23 28.69 -24.09
C GLN A 349 4.45 27.77 -24.20
N GLU A 350 5.36 28.05 -25.14
CA GLU A 350 6.61 27.32 -25.31
C GLU A 350 7.54 27.53 -24.11
N TRP A 351 7.70 28.78 -23.65
CA TRP A 351 8.43 29.09 -22.41
C TRP A 351 7.87 28.35 -21.19
N ARG A 352 6.54 28.36 -21.02
CA ARG A 352 5.89 27.63 -19.91
C ARG A 352 6.06 26.12 -20.00
N SER A 353 6.04 25.57 -21.21
CA SER A 353 6.25 24.14 -21.46
C SER A 353 7.69 23.74 -21.13
N CYS A 354 8.67 24.54 -21.57
CA CYS A 354 10.08 24.33 -21.30
C CYS A 354 10.39 24.34 -19.80
N TYR A 355 9.86 25.32 -19.06
CA TYR A 355 10.08 25.44 -17.62
C TYR A 355 9.15 24.61 -16.74
N LEU A 356 8.24 23.80 -17.32
CA LEU A 356 7.33 22.94 -16.56
C LEU A 356 8.06 22.05 -15.53
N PRO A 357 9.23 21.43 -15.83
CA PRO A 357 9.97 20.61 -14.87
C PRO A 357 10.41 21.38 -13.61
N LEU A 358 10.53 22.70 -13.69
CA LEU A 358 10.91 23.55 -12.54
C LEU A 358 9.78 23.69 -11.51
N ASN A 359 8.54 23.31 -11.83
CA ASN A 359 7.41 23.50 -10.92
C ASN A 359 7.62 22.78 -9.56
N PRO A 360 7.58 23.50 -8.42
CA PRO A 360 7.82 22.93 -7.09
C PRO A 360 6.74 21.95 -6.60
N ARG A 361 5.65 21.76 -7.37
CA ARG A 361 4.63 20.74 -7.09
C ARG A 361 4.92 19.38 -7.75
N LEU A 362 5.94 19.31 -8.59
CA LEU A 362 6.40 18.06 -9.17
C LEU A 362 7.36 17.35 -8.21
N GLU A 363 7.83 16.17 -8.61
CA GLU A 363 8.84 15.42 -7.86
C GLU A 363 10.19 16.15 -7.78
N LYS A 364 11.11 15.54 -7.00
CA LYS A 364 12.48 16.00 -6.85
C LYS A 364 13.15 16.20 -8.23
N LEU A 365 13.89 17.28 -8.37
CA LEU A 365 14.62 17.63 -9.58
C LEU A 365 15.95 16.89 -9.62
N THR A 366 16.35 16.46 -10.82
CA THR A 366 17.64 15.82 -11.10
C THR A 366 18.46 16.69 -12.04
N GLN A 367 19.78 16.47 -12.08
CA GLN A 367 20.68 17.20 -12.99
C GLN A 367 20.23 17.13 -14.44
N SER A 368 19.89 15.94 -14.94
CA SER A 368 19.46 15.75 -16.33
C SER A 368 18.25 16.58 -16.75
N ARG A 369 17.39 16.99 -15.79
CA ARG A 369 16.26 17.88 -16.08
C ARG A 369 16.69 19.31 -16.31
N LEU A 370 17.72 19.78 -15.62
CA LEU A 370 18.29 21.12 -15.85
C LEU A 370 19.07 21.15 -17.15
N ASP A 371 19.90 20.14 -17.41
CA ASP A 371 20.64 20.00 -18.66
C ASP A 371 19.69 20.02 -19.88
N ASN A 372 18.53 19.35 -19.79
CA ASN A 372 17.51 19.35 -20.85
C ASN A 372 16.89 20.73 -21.10
N ILE A 373 16.71 21.53 -20.04
CA ILE A 373 16.20 22.90 -20.17
C ILE A 373 17.27 23.74 -20.89
N ASP A 374 18.53 23.68 -20.45
CA ASP A 374 19.66 24.37 -21.06
C ASP A 374 19.81 24.04 -22.55
N ASP A 375 19.73 22.76 -22.91
CA ASP A 375 19.80 22.31 -24.29
C ASP A 375 18.67 22.90 -25.15
N LYS A 376 17.46 23.04 -24.59
CA LYS A 376 16.30 23.59 -25.29
C LYS A 376 16.37 25.10 -25.47
N ILE A 377 16.87 25.84 -24.47
CA ILE A 377 16.91 27.31 -24.51
C ILE A 377 18.19 27.86 -25.16
N LYS A 378 19.08 26.98 -25.62
CA LYS A 378 20.38 27.33 -26.20
C LYS A 378 20.24 28.36 -27.33
N GLY A 379 20.85 29.54 -27.15
CA GLY A 379 20.78 30.64 -28.10
C GLY A 379 19.66 31.65 -27.84
N LEU A 380 18.90 31.49 -26.75
CA LEU A 380 17.89 32.43 -26.25
C LEU A 380 18.31 33.06 -24.90
N ASP A 381 19.62 33.09 -24.60
CA ASP A 381 20.16 33.46 -23.30
C ASP A 381 19.72 34.86 -22.81
N GLU A 382 19.56 35.82 -23.72
CA GLU A 382 19.12 37.19 -23.41
C GLU A 382 17.65 37.30 -22.97
N LEU A 383 16.83 36.26 -23.16
CA LEU A 383 15.39 36.26 -22.83
C LEU A 383 15.05 35.41 -21.60
N ILE A 384 16.04 34.80 -20.96
CA ILE A 384 15.83 33.87 -19.84
C ILE A 384 15.15 34.58 -18.67
N SER A 385 15.72 35.71 -18.22
CA SER A 385 15.26 36.45 -17.03
C SER A 385 13.83 37.00 -17.19
N GLU A 386 13.41 37.32 -18.42
CA GLU A 386 12.06 37.82 -18.72
C GLU A 386 10.97 36.76 -18.54
N HIS A 387 11.28 35.49 -18.81
CA HIS A 387 10.32 34.39 -18.82
C HIS A 387 10.52 33.38 -17.68
N LEU A 388 11.53 33.58 -16.83
CA LEU A 388 11.84 32.68 -15.73
C LEU A 388 10.70 32.67 -14.68
N PRO A 389 10.21 31.49 -14.24
CA PRO A 389 9.17 31.43 -13.22
C PRO A 389 9.63 31.99 -11.86
N THR A 390 8.84 32.87 -11.25
CA THR A 390 9.19 33.55 -9.99
C THR A 390 9.10 32.70 -8.71
N HIS A 391 8.74 31.42 -8.83
CA HIS A 391 8.71 30.47 -7.73
C HIS A 391 10.07 29.76 -7.53
N LEU A 392 10.23 28.99 -6.45
CA LEU A 392 11.47 28.28 -6.09
C LEU A 392 12.13 27.50 -7.23
N GLY A 393 11.37 26.96 -8.18
CA GLY A 393 11.91 26.33 -9.38
C GLY A 393 12.75 27.22 -10.28
N GLY A 394 12.29 28.44 -10.55
CA GLY A 394 13.06 29.38 -11.37
C GLY A 394 14.23 29.94 -10.60
N CYS A 395 14.09 30.21 -9.29
CA CYS A 395 15.22 30.60 -8.45
C CYS A 395 16.31 29.52 -8.43
N LEU A 396 15.93 28.24 -8.35
CA LEU A 396 16.86 27.13 -8.46
C LEU A 396 17.62 27.16 -9.80
N TYR A 397 16.90 27.34 -10.90
CA TYR A 397 17.52 27.35 -12.22
C TYR A 397 18.46 28.55 -12.42
N ALA A 398 18.07 29.75 -11.97
CA ALA A 398 18.94 30.92 -11.98
C ALA A 398 20.22 30.69 -11.16
N THR A 399 20.10 30.11 -9.97
CA THR A 399 21.28 29.82 -9.11
C THR A 399 22.17 28.71 -9.66
N TRP A 400 21.58 27.73 -10.35
CA TRP A 400 22.34 26.72 -11.07
C TRP A 400 23.12 27.32 -12.25
N ARG A 401 22.48 28.17 -13.06
CA ARG A 401 23.13 28.92 -14.15
C ARG A 401 24.29 29.76 -13.63
N LEU A 402 24.07 30.48 -12.54
CA LEU A 402 25.10 31.24 -11.83
C LEU A 402 26.27 30.39 -11.33
N ASN A 403 26.11 29.08 -11.15
CA ASN A 403 27.17 28.20 -10.66
C ASN A 403 27.84 27.39 -11.80
N ASP A 404 27.11 27.06 -12.86
CA ASP A 404 27.59 26.23 -13.98
C ASP A 404 28.16 27.07 -15.16
N HIS A 405 27.67 28.32 -15.33
CA HIS A 405 27.99 29.20 -16.48
C HIS A 405 28.63 30.55 -16.08
N MET A 406 29.43 30.60 -15.00
CA MET A 406 30.15 31.80 -14.50
C MET A 406 31.18 32.44 -15.47
N GLU A 407 31.05 32.25 -16.78
CA GLU A 407 32.00 32.78 -17.77
C GLU A 407 31.53 34.12 -18.38
N ASN A 408 30.32 34.61 -18.04
CA ASN A 408 29.68 35.76 -18.70
C ASN A 408 29.17 36.84 -17.71
N GLU A 409 30.03 37.82 -17.39
CA GLU A 409 29.76 38.89 -16.40
C GLU A 409 28.38 39.58 -16.50
N PRO A 410 27.82 39.93 -17.69
CA PRO A 410 26.52 40.62 -17.78
C PRO A 410 25.33 39.77 -17.29
N GLU A 411 25.31 38.48 -17.60
CA GLU A 411 24.22 37.58 -17.20
C GLU A 411 24.22 37.35 -15.69
N GLU A 412 25.40 37.31 -15.08
CA GLU A 412 25.57 37.14 -13.63
C GLU A 412 24.88 38.26 -12.83
N TYR A 413 25.11 39.52 -13.22
CA TYR A 413 24.48 40.66 -12.54
C TYR A 413 22.95 40.65 -12.72
N GLU A 414 22.45 40.33 -13.92
CA GLU A 414 21.00 40.25 -14.18
C GLU A 414 20.33 39.16 -13.35
N LEU A 415 20.94 37.98 -13.26
CA LEU A 415 20.41 36.87 -12.45
C LEU A 415 20.46 37.17 -10.95
N ILE A 416 21.51 37.85 -10.46
CA ILE A 416 21.59 38.28 -9.06
C ILE A 416 20.51 39.32 -8.74
N GLU A 417 20.34 40.36 -9.56
CA GLU A 417 19.29 41.36 -9.37
C GLU A 417 17.89 40.70 -9.36
N TRP A 418 17.65 39.76 -10.29
CA TRP A 418 16.40 39.00 -10.35
C TRP A 418 16.18 38.16 -9.08
N LEU A 419 17.21 37.49 -8.58
CA LEU A 419 17.15 36.70 -7.35
C LEU A 419 16.92 37.59 -6.12
N GLU A 420 17.55 38.76 -6.02
CA GLU A 420 17.32 39.72 -4.94
C GLU A 420 15.86 40.16 -4.87
N GLU A 421 15.22 40.35 -6.02
CA GLU A 421 13.81 40.73 -6.08
C GLU A 421 12.87 39.57 -5.67
N HIS A 422 13.16 38.33 -6.09
CA HIS A 422 12.18 37.24 -6.05
C HIS A 422 12.43 36.18 -4.96
N LEU A 423 13.70 35.85 -4.68
CA LEU A 423 14.08 34.74 -3.80
C LEU A 423 13.65 34.92 -2.33
N PRO A 424 13.78 36.11 -1.69
CA PRO A 424 13.40 36.28 -0.28
C PRO A 424 11.94 35.91 -0.02
N THR A 425 11.03 36.31 -0.92
CA THR A 425 9.61 35.97 -0.82
C THR A 425 9.37 34.48 -1.10
N ALA A 426 10.01 33.94 -2.14
CA ALA A 426 9.87 32.53 -2.52
C ALA A 426 10.31 31.56 -1.42
N LEU A 427 11.35 31.89 -0.64
CA LEU A 427 11.80 31.10 0.52
C LEU A 427 10.95 31.33 1.79
N THR A 428 10.48 32.55 2.01
CA THR A 428 9.84 32.91 3.28
C THR A 428 8.36 32.51 3.33
N ASP A 429 7.63 32.65 2.22
CA ASP A 429 6.20 32.38 2.20
C ASP A 429 5.84 30.91 2.49
N PRO A 430 6.54 29.89 1.94
CA PRO A 430 6.32 28.50 2.32
C PRO A 430 6.61 28.25 3.81
N LEU A 431 7.71 28.77 4.35
CA LEU A 431 8.04 28.64 5.78
C LEU A 431 6.93 29.20 6.68
N ILE A 432 6.45 30.41 6.39
CA ILE A 432 5.37 31.03 7.16
C ILE A 432 4.06 30.26 7.01
N ARG A 433 3.75 29.79 5.78
CA ARG A 433 2.55 28.99 5.50
C ARG A 433 2.54 27.67 6.28
N PHE A 434 3.71 27.05 6.44
CA PHE A 434 3.88 25.79 7.16
C PHE A 434 4.27 26.00 8.62
N SER A 435 3.78 27.07 9.26
CA SER A 435 4.08 27.38 10.67
C SER A 435 2.86 27.81 11.48
N GLU A 436 2.88 27.49 12.77
CA GLU A 436 1.92 27.93 13.77
C GLU A 436 2.39 29.21 14.51
N LEU A 437 2.86 30.19 13.73
CA LEU A 437 3.29 31.49 14.26
C LEU A 437 2.09 32.44 14.43
N ASP A 438 2.08 33.20 15.52
CA ASP A 438 1.15 34.31 15.69
C ASP A 438 1.50 35.50 14.75
N LYS A 439 0.64 36.52 14.72
CA LYS A 439 0.82 37.65 13.80
C LYS A 439 2.13 38.44 14.05
N ALA A 440 2.54 38.61 15.31
CA ALA A 440 3.75 39.35 15.65
C ALA A 440 5.00 38.53 15.28
N GLN A 441 4.97 37.23 15.60
CA GLN A 441 6.04 36.29 15.27
C GLN A 441 6.21 36.15 13.75
N LYS A 442 5.12 36.12 12.97
CA LYS A 442 5.18 36.08 11.49
C LYS A 442 5.90 37.29 10.92
N GLU A 443 5.66 38.47 11.47
CA GLU A 443 6.32 39.70 11.02
C GLU A 443 7.79 39.72 11.41
N GLU A 444 8.12 39.29 12.63
CA GLU A 444 9.49 39.17 13.10
C GLU A 444 10.30 38.17 12.27
N VAL A 445 9.77 36.97 12.05
CA VAL A 445 10.39 35.94 11.20
C VAL A 445 10.55 36.44 9.76
N ARG A 446 9.53 37.08 9.19
CA ARG A 446 9.61 37.65 7.83
C ARG A 446 10.73 38.68 7.75
N THR A 447 10.80 39.59 8.73
CA THR A 447 11.84 40.61 8.82
C THR A 447 13.24 39.98 8.89
N TRP A 448 13.41 38.96 9.74
CA TRP A 448 14.69 38.26 9.89
C TRP A 448 15.14 37.53 8.61
N LEU A 449 14.21 36.91 7.89
CA LEU A 449 14.50 36.16 6.66
C LEU A 449 14.67 37.04 5.41
N THR A 450 14.10 38.25 5.38
CA THR A 450 14.12 39.09 4.16
C THR A 450 14.88 40.42 4.29
N GLN A 451 15.34 40.82 5.47
CA GLN A 451 16.07 42.09 5.67
C GLN A 451 17.47 41.86 6.23
N VAL A 452 18.49 42.43 5.57
CA VAL A 452 19.88 42.33 6.01
C VAL A 452 20.08 42.94 7.40
N ASP A 453 19.62 44.17 7.60
CA ASP A 453 19.73 44.88 8.87
C ASP A 453 18.61 44.49 9.84
N CYS A 454 18.66 43.25 10.34
CA CYS A 454 17.71 42.73 11.33
C CYS A 454 18.33 42.68 12.74
N PRO A 455 17.67 43.20 13.80
CA PRO A 455 18.17 43.12 15.16
C PRO A 455 17.88 41.77 15.87
N SER A 456 17.12 40.86 15.24
CA SER A 456 16.75 39.58 15.82
C SER A 456 17.96 38.65 15.95
N ASP A 457 18.01 37.88 17.03
CA ASP A 457 19.07 36.91 17.30
C ASP A 457 18.83 35.59 16.53
N ASP A 458 19.81 35.16 15.72
CA ASP A 458 19.69 33.99 14.86
C ASP A 458 19.35 32.71 15.65
N ALA A 459 19.97 32.49 16.81
CA ALA A 459 19.73 31.29 17.60
C ALA A 459 18.30 31.24 18.18
N GLN A 460 17.78 32.39 18.61
CA GLN A 460 16.39 32.52 19.05
C GLN A 460 15.41 32.26 17.89
N MET A 461 15.67 32.80 16.71
CA MET A 461 14.80 32.61 15.54
C MET A 461 14.79 31.16 15.04
N ILE A 462 15.96 30.51 15.01
CA ILE A 462 16.08 29.09 14.67
C ILE A 462 15.29 28.23 15.67
N THR A 463 15.41 28.52 16.97
CA THR A 463 14.64 27.81 18.02
C THR A 463 13.14 28.04 17.88
N LEU A 464 12.73 29.27 17.58
CA LEU A 464 11.33 29.62 17.35
C LEU A 464 10.75 28.84 16.17
N LEU A 465 11.41 28.87 15.01
CA LEU A 465 10.94 28.14 13.83
C LEU A 465 10.97 26.63 14.02
N GLY A 466 12.05 26.10 14.60
CA GLY A 466 12.18 24.66 14.86
C GLY A 466 11.07 24.09 15.74
N SER A 467 10.47 24.90 16.62
CA SER A 467 9.35 24.52 17.49
C SER A 467 7.95 24.87 16.95
N ARG A 468 7.86 25.66 15.87
CA ARG A 468 6.59 26.20 15.35
C ARG A 468 6.26 25.76 13.94
N LEU A 469 7.19 25.17 13.20
CA LEU A 469 6.88 24.56 11.92
C LEU A 469 5.94 23.36 12.11
N PHE A 470 4.97 23.22 11.21
CA PHE A 470 4.06 22.07 11.22
C PHE A 470 4.84 20.78 10.98
N CYS A 471 4.48 19.74 11.73
CA CYS A 471 4.94 18.38 11.51
C CYS A 471 3.98 17.67 10.56
N ASP A 472 4.48 16.71 9.77
CA ASP A 472 3.69 15.91 8.83
C ASP A 472 2.52 15.22 9.55
N GLY A 473 2.77 14.67 10.74
CA GLY A 473 1.76 14.02 11.59
C GLY A 473 1.02 12.86 10.90
N GLY A 474 1.56 12.40 9.77
CA GLY A 474 0.94 11.46 8.84
C GLY A 474 1.80 10.22 8.63
N ARG A 475 2.29 9.99 7.41
CA ARG A 475 3.00 8.73 7.05
C ARG A 475 4.33 8.54 7.81
N ALA A 476 4.99 9.64 8.18
CA ALA A 476 6.24 9.62 8.93
C ALA A 476 6.05 9.78 10.46
N GLY A 477 4.84 10.11 10.92
CA GLY A 477 4.57 10.54 12.28
C GLY A 477 5.01 11.98 12.55
N ASP A 478 5.00 12.40 13.82
CA ASP A 478 5.38 13.76 14.22
C ASP A 478 6.91 13.97 14.24
N MET A 479 7.69 12.89 14.33
CA MET A 479 9.14 12.91 14.51
C MET A 479 9.85 12.00 13.51
N ILE A 480 11.00 12.43 12.99
CA ILE A 480 11.94 11.57 12.23
C ILE A 480 12.83 10.81 13.20
N SER A 481 13.32 11.48 14.24
CA SER A 481 14.17 10.94 15.30
C SER A 481 13.74 11.51 16.65
N PRO A 482 14.30 11.06 17.79
CA PRO A 482 14.00 11.66 19.10
C PRO A 482 14.26 13.17 19.18
N THR A 483 15.16 13.71 18.35
CA THR A 483 15.55 15.13 18.39
C THR A 483 15.17 15.92 17.14
N GLN A 484 14.69 15.26 16.08
CA GLN A 484 14.33 15.92 14.81
C GLN A 484 12.85 15.68 14.48
N PRO A 485 12.01 16.74 14.48
CA PRO A 485 10.64 16.68 14.00
C PRO A 485 10.54 16.32 12.51
N ALA A 486 9.44 15.67 12.13
CA ALA A 486 9.12 15.38 10.73
C ALA A 486 8.46 16.59 10.07
N TYR A 487 9.22 17.66 9.81
CA TYR A 487 8.68 18.91 9.26
C TYR A 487 7.88 18.67 7.96
N ALA A 488 6.60 19.05 7.95
CA ALA A 488 5.68 18.81 6.84
C ALA A 488 6.19 19.41 5.51
N LEU A 489 6.82 20.58 5.59
CA LEU A 489 7.37 21.28 4.43
C LEU A 489 8.44 20.43 3.70
N LEU A 490 9.20 19.60 4.41
CA LEU A 490 10.24 18.73 3.84
C LEU A 490 9.70 17.39 3.30
N ASN A 491 8.41 17.12 3.46
CA ASN A 491 7.78 15.86 3.07
C ASN A 491 6.69 16.00 1.98
N HIS A 492 6.23 17.23 1.69
CA HIS A 492 5.22 17.49 0.66
C HIS A 492 5.83 17.88 -0.69
N TYR A 493 5.23 17.39 -1.79
CA TYR A 493 5.68 17.63 -3.17
C TYR A 493 7.14 17.19 -3.38
N ASP A 494 8.05 18.11 -3.74
CA ASP A 494 9.48 17.85 -3.87
C ASP A 494 10.24 17.87 -2.53
N GLY A 495 9.55 18.06 -1.41
CA GLY A 495 10.17 18.11 -0.09
C GLY A 495 10.99 19.38 0.15
N TYR A 496 10.64 20.48 -0.52
CA TYR A 496 11.40 21.73 -0.46
C TYR A 496 12.81 21.62 -1.07
N GLN A 497 13.07 20.56 -1.86
CA GLN A 497 14.37 20.32 -2.47
C GLN A 497 14.87 21.52 -3.28
N ARG A 498 13.99 22.15 -4.07
CA ARG A 498 14.36 23.31 -4.88
C ARG A 498 14.89 24.47 -4.04
N ALA A 499 14.31 24.72 -2.87
CA ALA A 499 14.83 25.72 -1.95
C ALA A 499 16.20 25.32 -1.37
N ILE A 500 16.36 24.07 -0.94
CA ILE A 500 17.62 23.56 -0.37
C ILE A 500 18.76 23.64 -1.40
N LEU A 501 18.52 23.23 -2.65
CA LEU A 501 19.51 23.32 -3.72
C LEU A 501 19.83 24.77 -4.11
N THR A 502 18.81 25.66 -4.16
CA THR A 502 19.02 27.10 -4.39
C THR A 502 19.96 27.68 -3.33
N LEU A 503 19.73 27.36 -2.06
CA LEU A 503 20.57 27.82 -0.96
C LEU A 503 21.98 27.21 -1.04
N PHE A 504 22.09 25.92 -1.34
CA PHE A 504 23.36 25.22 -1.48
C PHE A 504 24.27 25.89 -2.53
N TRP A 505 23.77 26.13 -3.74
CA TRP A 505 24.57 26.78 -4.79
C TRP A 505 24.89 28.24 -4.48
N LEU A 506 23.97 29.01 -3.87
CA LEU A 506 24.30 30.37 -3.44
C LEU A 506 25.42 30.39 -2.40
N MET A 507 25.44 29.43 -1.47
CA MET A 507 26.53 29.32 -0.51
C MET A 507 27.88 29.05 -1.20
N GLU A 508 27.89 28.36 -2.33
CA GLU A 508 29.10 28.11 -3.12
C GLU A 508 29.52 29.32 -3.95
N VAL A 509 28.57 29.92 -4.67
CA VAL A 509 28.80 31.13 -5.49
C VAL A 509 29.41 32.24 -4.63
N PHE A 510 28.84 32.51 -3.45
CA PHE A 510 29.36 33.53 -2.54
C PHE A 510 30.62 33.12 -1.76
N ALA A 511 30.96 31.83 -1.70
CA ALA A 511 32.21 31.38 -1.08
C ALA A 511 33.46 31.78 -1.89
N SER A 512 33.31 31.99 -3.21
CA SER A 512 34.40 32.51 -4.07
C SER A 512 34.87 33.90 -3.65
N GLY A 513 33.97 34.71 -3.08
CA GLY A 513 34.21 36.11 -2.72
C GLY A 513 34.25 37.07 -3.92
N GLU A 514 33.93 36.62 -5.12
CA GLU A 514 33.97 37.43 -6.35
C GLU A 514 32.69 38.27 -6.54
N LEU A 515 31.56 37.80 -6.00
CA LEU A 515 30.26 38.48 -6.05
C LEU A 515 29.87 38.99 -4.65
N GLU A 516 29.65 40.30 -4.54
CA GLU A 516 29.16 40.95 -3.31
C GLU A 516 27.67 41.31 -3.47
N SER A 517 26.81 40.67 -2.68
CA SER A 517 25.36 40.94 -2.64
C SER A 517 24.80 40.74 -1.23
N ASP A 518 23.81 41.54 -0.88
CA ASP A 518 23.02 41.40 0.36
C ASP A 518 22.33 40.03 0.46
N LEU A 519 22.08 39.40 -0.69
CA LEU A 519 21.52 38.06 -0.79
C LEU A 519 22.39 37.01 -0.09
N ALA A 520 23.72 37.19 -0.05
CA ALA A 520 24.63 36.27 0.61
C ALA A 520 24.32 36.13 2.11
N ILE A 521 23.93 37.23 2.77
CA ILE A 521 23.57 37.24 4.19
C ILE A 521 22.25 36.49 4.41
N LEU A 522 21.26 36.72 3.56
CA LEU A 522 19.94 36.09 3.65
C LEU A 522 20.00 34.58 3.36
N ALA A 523 20.72 34.18 2.30
CA ALA A 523 20.93 32.78 1.95
C ALA A 523 21.62 32.03 3.10
N LYS A 524 22.65 32.64 3.70
CA LYS A 524 23.34 32.07 4.86
C LYS A 524 22.42 31.85 6.07
N ARG A 525 21.51 32.79 6.37
CA ARG A 525 20.53 32.63 7.47
C ARG A 525 19.60 31.44 7.22
N HIS A 526 19.04 31.34 6.02
CA HIS A 526 18.18 30.22 5.64
C HIS A 526 18.94 28.88 5.67
N TRP A 527 20.18 28.85 5.18
CA TRP A 527 21.02 27.66 5.21
C TRP A 527 21.34 27.20 6.64
N GLN A 528 21.70 28.13 7.52
CA GLN A 528 21.97 27.85 8.94
C GLN A 528 20.74 27.34 9.68
N LEU A 529 19.54 27.87 9.36
CA LEU A 529 18.28 27.36 9.90
C LEU A 529 18.11 25.87 9.60
N TRP A 530 18.19 25.49 8.32
CA TRP A 530 17.95 24.11 7.91
C TRP A 530 19.02 23.14 8.41
N ASN A 531 20.30 23.55 8.41
CA ASN A 531 21.37 22.74 8.99
C ASN A 531 21.22 22.53 10.50
N ALA A 532 20.60 23.48 11.21
CA ALA A 532 20.39 23.35 12.64
C ALA A 532 19.23 22.41 12.99
N ILE A 533 18.13 22.45 12.23
CA ILE A 533 16.89 21.74 12.58
C ILE A 533 16.67 20.44 11.81
N ALA A 534 17.23 20.29 10.60
CA ALA A 534 17.00 19.13 9.73
C ALA A 534 18.23 18.74 8.86
N PRO A 535 19.43 18.56 9.45
CA PRO A 535 20.66 18.35 8.68
C PRO A 535 20.62 17.11 7.78
N GLN A 536 20.02 16.01 8.23
CA GLN A 536 19.92 14.79 7.43
C GLN A 536 19.06 14.99 6.17
N SER A 537 17.98 15.77 6.28
CA SER A 537 17.15 16.13 5.13
C SER A 537 17.90 17.07 4.18
N VAL A 538 18.69 18.02 4.68
CA VAL A 538 19.52 18.88 3.82
C VAL A 538 20.46 18.04 2.96
N ILE A 539 21.20 17.11 3.59
CA ILE A 539 22.14 16.23 2.89
C ILE A 539 21.41 15.38 1.86
N GLU A 540 20.27 14.76 2.23
CA GLU A 540 19.47 13.93 1.32
C GLU A 540 18.99 14.70 0.08
N HIS A 541 18.47 15.92 0.25
CA HIS A 541 17.94 16.72 -0.85
C HIS A 541 19.03 17.15 -1.83
N VAL A 542 20.24 17.41 -1.34
CA VAL A 542 21.42 17.71 -2.16
C VAL A 542 21.87 16.47 -2.93
N PHE A 543 22.07 15.34 -2.26
CA PHE A 543 22.46 14.09 -2.94
C PHE A 543 21.42 13.59 -3.95
N SER A 544 20.12 13.79 -3.67
CA SER A 544 19.02 13.41 -4.55
C SER A 544 19.14 13.99 -5.97
N PHE A 545 19.80 15.15 -6.12
CA PHE A 545 19.95 15.80 -7.42
C PHE A 545 20.88 15.04 -8.38
N TRP A 546 21.90 14.35 -7.84
CA TRP A 546 22.87 13.53 -8.58
C TRP A 546 22.63 12.02 -8.46
N ALA A 547 21.58 11.61 -7.75
CA ALA A 547 21.38 10.21 -7.37
C ALA A 547 21.22 9.28 -8.57
N ASP A 548 21.92 8.14 -8.54
CA ASP A 548 21.82 7.08 -9.55
C ASP A 548 20.63 6.13 -9.29
N TYR A 549 20.00 6.25 -8.11
CA TYR A 549 18.93 5.36 -7.66
C TYR A 549 17.66 6.18 -7.40
N PRO A 550 16.49 5.81 -7.97
CA PRO A 550 15.26 6.61 -7.87
C PRO A 550 14.76 6.87 -6.45
N LEU A 551 15.07 5.97 -5.51
CA LEU A 551 14.56 6.01 -4.13
C LEU A 551 15.66 6.30 -3.09
N TYR A 552 16.93 6.33 -3.50
CA TYR A 552 18.07 6.46 -2.58
C TYR A 552 19.00 7.54 -3.09
N ALA A 553 19.24 8.54 -2.26
CA ALA A 553 20.12 9.66 -2.58
C ALA A 553 21.59 9.28 -2.38
N VAL A 554 22.06 8.38 -3.26
CA VAL A 554 23.44 7.93 -3.38
C VAL A 554 23.85 7.91 -4.85
N VAL A 555 25.14 8.08 -5.10
CA VAL A 555 25.74 8.11 -6.44
C VAL A 555 26.72 6.95 -6.58
N ASN A 556 26.95 6.40 -7.76
CA ASN A 556 27.88 5.29 -7.96
C ASN A 556 29.33 5.77 -8.01
N SER A 557 29.60 6.96 -8.57
CA SER A 557 30.96 7.53 -8.66
C SER A 557 31.46 7.96 -7.28
N VAL A 558 32.59 7.38 -6.86
CA VAL A 558 33.27 7.73 -5.60
C VAL A 558 33.81 9.16 -5.66
N GLU A 559 34.31 9.57 -6.83
CA GLU A 559 34.83 10.93 -7.04
C GLU A 559 33.74 11.97 -6.91
N LEU A 560 32.58 11.76 -7.54
CA LEU A 560 31.44 12.67 -7.44
C LEU A 560 30.89 12.73 -6.01
N GLU A 561 30.78 11.58 -5.34
CA GLU A 561 30.34 11.53 -3.94
C GLU A 561 31.27 12.35 -3.03
N GLN A 562 32.58 12.15 -3.15
CA GLN A 562 33.58 12.91 -2.39
C GLN A 562 33.48 14.40 -2.68
N GLN A 563 33.31 14.79 -3.95
CA GLN A 563 33.11 16.20 -4.31
C GLN A 563 31.85 16.79 -3.65
N ILE A 564 30.72 16.08 -3.68
CA ILE A 564 29.47 16.53 -3.03
C ILE A 564 29.69 16.67 -1.51
N SER A 565 30.32 15.69 -0.87
CA SER A 565 30.63 15.73 0.56
C SER A 565 31.56 16.88 0.94
N GLU A 566 32.62 17.13 0.17
CA GLU A 566 33.54 18.26 0.40
C GLU A 566 32.82 19.61 0.23
N ARG A 567 31.95 19.74 -0.77
CA ARG A 567 31.13 20.95 -1.00
C ARG A 567 30.14 21.18 0.13
N LEU A 568 29.40 20.14 0.56
CA LEU A 568 28.51 20.20 1.72
C LEU A 568 29.27 20.62 2.99
N HIS A 569 30.47 20.07 3.21
CA HIS A 569 31.29 20.45 4.35
C HIS A 569 31.73 21.92 4.28
N ALA A 570 32.16 22.38 3.10
CA ALA A 570 32.58 23.77 2.86
C ALA A 570 31.44 24.78 3.10
N THR A 571 30.20 24.41 2.81
CA THR A 571 29.02 25.25 3.10
C THR A 571 28.58 25.22 4.57
N GLY A 572 29.26 24.45 5.44
CA GLY A 572 29.05 24.45 6.88
C GLY A 572 28.25 23.27 7.44
N VAL A 573 27.98 22.24 6.64
CA VAL A 573 27.39 20.98 7.14
C VAL A 573 28.46 20.21 7.95
N PRO A 574 28.16 19.75 9.17
CA PRO A 574 29.12 18.96 9.95
C PRO A 574 29.49 17.65 9.26
N GLN A 575 30.80 17.36 9.16
CA GLN A 575 31.29 16.13 8.52
C GLN A 575 30.67 14.86 9.14
N ALA A 576 30.49 14.84 10.47
CA ALA A 576 29.89 13.70 11.16
C ALA A 576 28.44 13.42 10.70
N ASP A 577 27.67 14.46 10.37
CA ASP A 577 26.29 14.31 9.88
C ASP A 577 26.29 13.77 8.43
N ILE A 578 27.26 14.17 7.61
CA ILE A 578 27.47 13.64 6.24
C ILE A 578 27.88 12.16 6.31
N ASP A 579 28.85 11.83 7.17
CA ASP A 579 29.36 10.45 7.32
C ASP A 579 28.26 9.50 7.80
N VAL A 580 27.42 9.94 8.75
CA VAL A 580 26.27 9.15 9.22
C VAL A 580 25.22 9.02 8.12
N TYR A 581 24.92 10.11 7.40
CA TYR A 581 23.97 10.06 6.29
C TYR A 581 24.38 9.00 5.26
N LEU A 582 25.63 9.07 4.77
CA LEU A 582 26.15 8.11 3.80
C LEU A 582 26.17 6.68 4.35
N LEU A 583 26.58 6.50 5.60
CA LEU A 583 26.58 5.19 6.25
C LEU A 583 25.19 4.53 6.24
N LEU A 584 24.15 5.29 6.59
CA LEU A 584 22.77 4.77 6.64
C LEU A 584 22.15 4.69 5.24
N ALA A 585 22.49 5.59 4.32
CA ALA A 585 22.08 5.50 2.92
C ALA A 585 22.68 4.24 2.25
N TYR A 586 23.91 3.87 2.61
CA TYR A 586 24.55 2.65 2.13
C TYR A 586 23.92 1.39 2.69
N GLN A 587 23.52 1.40 3.97
CA GLN A 587 22.74 0.32 4.59
C GLN A 587 21.43 0.08 3.82
N ASP A 588 20.74 1.17 3.53
CA ASP A 588 19.45 1.20 2.85
C ASP A 588 19.57 0.71 1.39
N VAL A 589 20.51 1.27 0.61
CA VAL A 589 20.72 0.89 -0.80
C VAL A 589 21.28 -0.52 -0.93
N ALA A 590 22.09 -0.98 0.03
CA ALA A 590 22.56 -2.36 0.07
C ALA A 590 21.39 -3.35 0.12
N SER A 591 20.25 -2.94 0.65
CA SER A 591 19.04 -3.78 0.73
C SER A 591 18.11 -3.61 -0.50
N TYR A 592 18.48 -2.78 -1.49
CA TYR A 592 17.59 -2.29 -2.56
C TYR A 592 17.83 -2.92 -3.96
N ARG A 593 17.84 -4.26 -4.10
CA ARG A 593 18.27 -4.98 -5.32
C ARG A 593 19.81 -4.85 -5.54
N PRO A 594 20.44 -5.46 -6.57
CA PRO A 594 21.90 -5.40 -6.68
C PRO A 594 22.34 -3.99 -7.09
N ALA A 595 22.58 -3.16 -6.07
CA ALA A 595 23.31 -1.91 -6.16
C ALA A 595 24.81 -2.18 -6.32
N ASP A 596 25.59 -1.14 -6.60
CA ASP A 596 27.05 -1.26 -6.65
C ASP A 596 27.60 -1.89 -5.37
N ALA A 597 28.45 -2.90 -5.53
CA ALA A 597 28.98 -3.67 -4.41
C ALA A 597 29.75 -2.82 -3.39
N ARG A 598 30.27 -1.65 -3.81
CA ARG A 598 30.97 -0.72 -2.93
C ARG A 598 30.13 -0.30 -1.73
N PHE A 599 28.81 -0.16 -1.88
CA PHE A 599 27.94 0.35 -0.82
C PHE A 599 27.89 -0.60 0.37
N TRP A 600 27.58 -1.87 0.11
CA TRP A 600 27.52 -2.86 1.18
C TRP A 600 28.91 -3.23 1.71
N GLN A 601 29.95 -3.19 0.87
CA GLN A 601 31.33 -3.43 1.32
C GLN A 601 31.78 -2.36 2.32
N TYR A 602 31.64 -1.09 1.95
CA TYR A 602 31.99 0.04 2.80
C TYR A 602 31.14 0.06 4.08
N TYR A 603 29.83 -0.18 3.95
CA TYR A 603 28.94 -0.33 5.10
C TYR A 603 29.44 -1.40 6.08
N CYS A 604 29.75 -2.61 5.59
CA CYS A 604 30.27 -3.69 6.42
C CYS A 604 31.61 -3.36 7.10
N GLU A 605 32.51 -2.65 6.40
CA GLU A 605 33.78 -2.18 6.98
C GLU A 605 33.55 -1.17 8.11
N ARG A 606 32.63 -0.23 7.93
CA ARG A 606 32.27 0.76 8.95
C ARG A 606 31.60 0.12 10.16
N VAL A 607 30.71 -0.85 9.96
CA VAL A 607 30.13 -1.66 11.06
C VAL A 607 31.24 -2.37 11.84
N LYS A 608 32.22 -3.00 11.16
CA LYS A 608 33.35 -3.65 11.82
C LYS A 608 34.19 -2.68 12.64
N ALA A 609 34.53 -1.52 12.06
CA ALA A 609 35.30 -0.49 12.75
C ALA A 609 34.57 0.03 14.01
N PHE A 610 33.25 0.23 13.92
CA PHE A 610 32.42 0.63 15.06
C PHE A 610 32.39 -0.46 16.14
N ALA A 611 32.15 -1.72 15.76
CA ALA A 611 31.96 -2.84 16.67
C ALA A 611 33.22 -3.19 17.47
N TRP A 612 34.41 -2.97 16.90
CA TRP A 612 35.71 -3.25 17.54
C TRP A 612 36.40 -2.04 18.15
N ALA A 613 35.78 -0.85 18.12
CA ALA A 613 36.33 0.31 18.80
C ALA A 613 36.22 0.13 20.32
N GLU A 614 37.37 0.06 21.00
CA GLU A 614 37.49 -0.17 22.45
C GLU A 614 37.91 1.11 23.19
N SER A 615 37.29 1.38 24.35
CA SER A 615 37.56 2.60 25.12
C SER A 615 38.91 2.58 25.84
N ASP A 616 39.46 1.39 26.08
CA ASP A 616 40.72 1.14 26.77
C ASP A 616 41.91 0.94 25.82
N ASP A 617 41.68 0.90 24.49
CA ASP A 617 42.77 0.92 23.51
C ASP A 617 43.46 2.30 23.49
N ASN A 618 44.65 2.34 24.09
CA ASN A 618 45.46 3.53 24.22
C ASN A 618 46.38 3.81 23.02
N SER A 619 46.33 2.98 21.97
CA SER A 619 47.04 3.23 20.73
C SER A 619 46.47 4.48 20.02
N MET A 620 47.27 5.13 19.15
CA MET A 620 46.75 6.28 18.39
C MET A 620 45.58 5.90 17.48
N ILE A 621 45.59 4.67 16.94
CA ILE A 621 44.54 4.14 16.08
C ILE A 621 43.28 3.86 16.90
N GLY A 622 43.40 3.17 18.04
CA GLY A 622 42.28 2.86 18.93
C GLY A 622 41.60 4.12 19.48
N ARG A 623 42.38 5.11 19.94
CA ARG A 623 41.83 6.40 20.38
C ARG A 623 41.08 7.13 19.27
N HIS A 624 41.58 7.07 18.04
CA HIS A 624 40.91 7.67 16.90
C HIS A 624 39.59 6.95 16.58
N GLN A 625 39.60 5.61 16.53
CA GLN A 625 38.40 4.79 16.30
C GLN A 625 37.34 5.00 17.39
N TRP A 626 37.75 5.07 18.65
CA TRP A 626 36.85 5.38 19.76
C TRP A 626 36.24 6.78 19.64
N ALA A 627 37.03 7.79 19.30
CA ALA A 627 36.53 9.14 19.07
C ALA A 627 35.55 9.22 17.89
N GLU A 628 35.80 8.48 16.81
CA GLU A 628 34.88 8.39 15.67
C GLU A 628 33.56 7.69 16.05
N ARG A 629 33.64 6.61 16.85
CA ARG A 629 32.45 5.94 17.39
C ARG A 629 31.57 6.88 18.22
N GLU A 630 32.17 7.67 19.12
CA GLU A 630 31.44 8.64 19.95
C GLU A 630 30.76 9.74 19.11
N LYS A 631 31.43 10.19 18.02
CA LYS A 631 30.83 11.15 17.08
C LYS A 631 29.64 10.56 16.34
N LEU A 632 29.75 9.31 15.86
CA LEU A 632 28.65 8.62 15.18
C LEU A 632 27.44 8.47 16.09
N LEU A 633 27.64 8.04 17.34
CA LEU A 633 26.56 7.89 18.32
C LEU A 633 25.79 9.20 18.54
N LYS A 634 26.49 10.33 18.58
CA LYS A 634 25.85 11.65 18.71
C LYS A 634 25.05 12.03 17.47
N SER A 635 25.56 11.79 16.27
CA SER A 635 24.84 12.10 15.03
C SER A 635 23.65 11.14 14.77
N PHE A 636 23.68 9.91 15.31
CA PHE A 636 22.54 9.00 15.27
C PHE A 636 21.29 9.55 15.97
N GLU A 637 21.40 10.44 16.96
CA GLU A 637 20.24 11.05 17.62
C GLU A 637 19.30 11.78 16.63
N ARG A 638 19.81 12.16 15.45
CA ARG A 638 19.10 12.87 14.37
C ARG A 638 18.63 11.96 13.23
N CYS A 639 18.84 10.66 13.34
CA CYS A 639 18.56 9.69 12.27
C CYS A 639 17.34 8.83 12.58
N TYR A 640 16.85 8.10 11.57
CA TYR A 640 15.70 7.23 11.74
C TYR A 640 16.01 6.09 12.74
N PRO A 641 15.18 5.90 13.78
CA PRO A 641 15.37 4.86 14.79
C PRO A 641 15.55 3.44 14.23
N SER A 642 14.81 3.09 13.18
CA SER A 642 14.90 1.76 12.55
C SER A 642 16.27 1.46 11.93
N GLN A 643 16.86 2.43 11.22
CA GLN A 643 18.19 2.31 10.61
C GLN A 643 19.27 2.10 11.68
N ILE A 644 19.15 2.82 12.79
CA ILE A 644 20.04 2.71 13.95
C ILE A 644 19.91 1.32 14.59
N ALA A 645 18.67 0.83 14.80
CA ALA A 645 18.43 -0.50 15.36
C ALA A 645 19.08 -1.59 14.51
N LEU A 646 18.90 -1.53 13.18
CA LEU A 646 19.52 -2.47 12.25
C LEU A 646 21.05 -2.36 12.24
N PHE A 647 21.59 -1.14 12.33
CA PHE A 647 23.04 -0.93 12.42
C PHE A 647 23.62 -1.56 13.69
N PHE A 648 22.97 -1.35 14.84
CA PHE A 648 23.34 -1.94 16.12
C PHE A 648 23.25 -3.46 16.12
N GLN A 649 22.25 -4.02 15.44
CA GLN A 649 22.13 -5.46 15.25
C GLN A 649 23.32 -6.02 14.45
N HIS A 650 23.68 -5.39 13.31
CA HIS A 650 24.87 -5.79 12.56
C HIS A 650 26.17 -5.62 13.37
N ALA A 651 26.27 -4.57 14.20
CA ALA A 651 27.42 -4.39 15.10
C ALA A 651 27.54 -5.54 16.11
N ARG A 652 26.42 -6.02 16.67
CA ARG A 652 26.40 -7.19 17.57
C ARG A 652 26.75 -8.50 16.89
N VAL A 653 26.32 -8.67 15.64
CA VAL A 653 26.71 -9.83 14.84
C VAL A 653 28.23 -9.88 14.66
N VAL A 654 28.87 -8.72 14.48
CA VAL A 654 30.34 -8.63 14.37
C VAL A 654 31.05 -8.80 15.71
N ASN A 655 30.54 -8.15 16.77
CA ASN A 655 31.07 -8.24 18.12
C ASN A 655 29.92 -8.37 19.14
N PRO A 656 29.59 -9.58 19.62
CA PRO A 656 28.49 -9.79 20.56
C PRO A 656 28.62 -9.05 21.90
N THR A 657 29.83 -8.63 22.27
CA THR A 657 30.10 -7.91 23.51
C THR A 657 30.18 -6.39 23.33
N VAL A 658 29.90 -5.87 22.14
CA VAL A 658 29.90 -4.42 21.89
C VAL A 658 28.90 -3.70 22.81
N GLU A 659 29.37 -2.70 23.53
CA GLU A 659 28.50 -1.87 24.38
C GLU A 659 27.61 -0.97 23.51
N LEU A 660 26.30 -0.97 23.74
CA LEU A 660 25.35 -0.17 22.96
C LEU A 660 24.36 0.54 23.89
N PRO A 661 23.92 1.76 23.57
CA PRO A 661 23.01 2.55 24.41
C PRO A 661 21.54 2.07 24.30
N ILE A 662 21.29 0.76 24.48
CA ILE A 662 19.97 0.14 24.25
C ILE A 662 19.04 0.31 25.45
N GLU A 663 19.53 0.16 26.68
CA GLU A 663 18.66 0.07 27.86
C GLU A 663 17.81 1.34 28.05
N SER A 664 18.44 2.52 28.02
CA SER A 664 17.73 3.80 28.13
C SER A 664 16.80 4.05 26.94
N TRP A 665 17.21 3.64 25.74
CA TRP A 665 16.40 3.79 24.53
C TRP A 665 15.14 2.92 24.63
N PHE A 666 15.28 1.64 24.97
CA PHE A 666 14.16 0.73 25.17
C PHE A 666 13.18 1.23 26.23
N GLN A 667 13.68 1.70 27.38
CA GLN A 667 12.84 2.25 28.44
C GLN A 667 12.02 3.45 27.95
N SER A 668 12.66 4.38 27.23
CA SER A 668 11.96 5.53 26.67
C SER A 668 10.90 5.12 25.64
N THR A 669 11.25 4.22 24.71
CA THR A 669 10.33 3.70 23.69
C THR A 669 9.13 2.96 24.29
N LEU A 670 9.35 2.16 25.35
CA LEU A 670 8.28 1.47 26.06
C LEU A 670 7.29 2.44 26.70
N ILE A 671 7.79 3.45 27.41
CA ILE A 671 6.94 4.44 28.08
C ILE A 671 6.15 5.25 27.05
N THR A 672 6.81 5.75 25.99
CA THR A 672 6.15 6.51 24.92
C THR A 672 5.05 5.68 24.25
N ALA A 673 5.32 4.42 23.92
CA ALA A 673 4.33 3.56 23.28
C ALA A 673 3.12 3.27 24.20
N LEU A 674 3.33 3.18 25.52
CA LEU A 674 2.23 3.05 26.49
C LEU A 674 1.40 4.34 26.62
N ILE A 675 2.03 5.51 26.53
CA ILE A 675 1.34 6.83 26.58
C ILE A 675 0.37 6.99 25.41
N GLU A 676 0.60 6.36 24.26
CA GLU A 676 -0.35 6.40 23.14
C GLU A 676 -1.72 5.79 23.50
N LYS A 677 -1.75 4.87 24.49
CA LYS A 677 -2.98 4.17 24.91
C LYS A 677 -3.48 4.60 26.29
N LEU A 678 -2.59 5.10 27.14
CA LEU A 678 -2.80 5.35 28.57
C LEU A 678 -2.41 6.79 28.95
N ASP A 679 -2.92 7.27 30.08
CA ASP A 679 -2.41 8.50 30.68
C ASP A 679 -0.96 8.31 31.18
N GLU A 680 -0.19 9.40 31.21
CA GLU A 680 1.25 9.39 31.49
C GLU A 680 1.61 8.78 32.85
N GLU A 681 0.82 9.06 33.90
CA GLU A 681 1.04 8.51 35.24
C GLU A 681 0.89 6.98 35.23
N LYS A 682 -0.19 6.49 34.61
CA LYS A 682 -0.47 5.06 34.50
C LYS A 682 0.52 4.35 33.57
N ALA A 683 0.90 4.95 32.45
CA ALA A 683 1.90 4.44 31.52
C ALA A 683 3.26 4.28 32.23
N THR A 684 3.70 5.29 32.97
CA THR A 684 4.95 5.26 33.73
C THR A 684 4.94 4.16 34.79
N LYS A 685 3.83 4.02 35.53
CA LYS A 685 3.67 2.96 36.53
C LYS A 685 3.73 1.56 35.93
N ILE A 686 2.98 1.31 34.85
CA ILE A 686 2.95 0.01 34.19
C ILE A 686 4.30 -0.28 33.52
N GLY A 687 4.92 0.72 32.89
CA GLY A 687 6.27 0.61 32.34
C GLY A 687 7.29 0.17 33.40
N ALA A 688 7.26 0.75 34.60
CA ALA A 688 8.11 0.30 35.71
C ALA A 688 7.85 -1.15 36.12
N GLN A 689 6.57 -1.57 36.19
CA GLN A 689 6.23 -2.96 36.51
C GLN A 689 6.71 -3.95 35.44
N ILE A 690 6.64 -3.58 34.16
CA ILE A 690 7.19 -4.37 33.06
C ILE A 690 8.71 -4.48 33.19
N LEU A 691 9.41 -3.36 33.41
CA LEU A 691 10.87 -3.36 33.58
C LEU A 691 11.31 -4.23 34.79
N ASP A 692 10.61 -4.14 35.92
CA ASP A 692 10.85 -4.99 37.09
C ASP A 692 10.65 -6.48 36.77
N TYR A 693 9.64 -6.82 35.97
CA TYR A 693 9.43 -8.17 35.48
C TYR A 693 10.55 -8.62 34.52
N LEU A 694 11.00 -7.77 33.60
CA LEU A 694 12.09 -8.11 32.69
C LEU A 694 13.39 -8.41 33.45
N GLU A 695 13.63 -7.76 34.59
CA GLU A 695 14.79 -8.02 35.45
C GLU A 695 14.61 -9.26 36.34
N SER A 696 13.49 -9.36 37.05
CA SER A 696 13.25 -10.43 38.04
C SER A 696 12.80 -11.74 37.40
N GLY A 697 11.95 -11.67 36.38
CA GLY A 697 11.21 -12.79 35.79
C GLY A 697 9.97 -13.19 36.58
N GLU A 698 9.60 -12.47 37.64
CA GLU A 698 8.49 -12.79 38.52
C GLU A 698 7.28 -11.90 38.24
N GLY A 699 6.06 -12.46 38.34
CA GLY A 699 4.83 -11.67 38.34
C GLY A 699 4.20 -11.39 36.97
N VAL A 700 4.53 -12.13 35.92
CA VAL A 700 3.96 -11.91 34.57
C VAL A 700 2.42 -11.93 34.55
N GLU A 701 1.79 -12.85 35.29
CA GLU A 701 0.32 -12.97 35.43
C GLU A 701 -0.35 -11.66 35.91
N SER A 702 0.38 -10.84 36.68
CA SER A 702 -0.10 -9.55 37.19
C SER A 702 -0.05 -8.43 36.14
N LEU A 703 0.56 -8.69 34.98
CA LEU A 703 0.73 -7.75 33.87
C LEU A 703 -0.27 -7.98 32.72
N SER A 704 -1.18 -8.96 32.86
CA SER A 704 -2.27 -9.12 31.90
C SER A 704 -3.20 -7.90 31.87
N PRO A 705 -3.81 -7.57 30.72
CA PRO A 705 -4.75 -6.45 30.62
C PRO A 705 -5.88 -6.50 31.67
N GLU A 706 -6.36 -7.70 32.00
CA GLU A 706 -7.36 -7.94 33.05
C GLU A 706 -6.81 -7.63 34.44
N ALA A 707 -5.65 -8.19 34.82
CA ALA A 707 -5.05 -7.97 36.14
C ALA A 707 -4.67 -6.51 36.40
N LEU A 708 -4.25 -5.78 35.35
CA LEU A 708 -3.95 -4.35 35.42
C LEU A 708 -5.21 -3.47 35.43
N GLY A 709 -6.39 -4.01 35.09
CA GLY A 709 -7.61 -3.23 34.88
C GLY A 709 -7.47 -2.25 33.71
N VAL A 710 -6.84 -2.70 32.62
CA VAL A 710 -6.52 -1.89 31.44
C VAL A 710 -6.95 -2.63 30.16
N PRO A 711 -8.24 -2.67 29.84
CA PRO A 711 -8.74 -3.37 28.65
C PRO A 711 -8.15 -2.80 27.35
N LYS A 712 -7.70 -1.54 27.34
CA LYS A 712 -7.02 -0.92 26.19
C LYS A 712 -5.67 -1.56 25.82
N LEU A 713 -5.05 -2.31 26.73
CA LEU A 713 -3.83 -3.07 26.43
C LEU A 713 -4.13 -4.40 25.74
N GLN A 714 -5.39 -4.86 25.78
CA GLN A 714 -5.81 -6.02 25.00
C GLN A 714 -5.70 -5.69 23.50
N GLY A 715 -4.91 -6.48 22.78
CA GLY A 715 -4.61 -6.27 21.36
C GLY A 715 -3.68 -5.10 21.09
N TRP A 716 -2.94 -4.60 22.09
CA TRP A 716 -1.92 -3.57 21.88
C TRP A 716 -0.80 -4.10 20.97
N ASP A 717 -0.53 -3.36 19.90
CA ASP A 717 0.57 -3.63 18.97
C ASP A 717 1.88 -3.03 19.53
N PRO A 718 2.89 -3.85 19.86
CA PRO A 718 4.14 -3.37 20.44
C PRO A 718 5.18 -2.94 19.40
N TYR A 719 4.81 -2.82 18.11
CA TYR A 719 5.66 -2.32 17.03
C TYR A 719 5.28 -0.88 16.68
N ALA A 720 6.14 -0.17 15.95
CA ALA A 720 5.89 1.23 15.62
C ALA A 720 4.68 1.42 14.69
N SER A 721 3.85 2.43 15.00
CA SER A 721 2.71 2.83 14.16
C SER A 721 3.12 3.54 12.86
N TYR A 722 4.34 4.09 12.79
CA TYR A 722 4.84 4.90 11.68
C TYR A 722 6.08 4.28 11.03
N ARG A 723 6.25 4.52 9.72
CA ARG A 723 7.43 4.02 8.98
C ARG A 723 8.72 4.57 9.57
N LYS A 724 9.77 3.74 9.56
CA LYS A 724 11.13 4.05 10.02
C LYS A 724 11.28 4.37 11.53
N GLN A 725 10.19 4.36 12.30
CA GLN A 725 10.23 4.40 13.76
C GLN A 725 10.43 2.98 14.35
N VAL A 726 10.67 2.89 15.66
CA VAL A 726 10.80 1.61 16.37
C VAL A 726 9.87 1.56 17.57
N GLY A 727 9.20 0.42 17.76
CA GLY A 727 8.44 0.08 18.95
C GLY A 727 9.24 -0.83 19.90
N PRO A 728 8.67 -1.14 21.08
CA PRO A 728 9.30 -2.05 22.03
C PRO A 728 9.63 -3.44 21.46
N SER A 729 8.81 -3.95 20.53
CA SER A 729 9.06 -5.23 19.87
C SER A 729 10.18 -5.19 18.84
N ASP A 730 10.48 -4.05 18.22
CA ASP A 730 11.61 -3.94 17.29
C ASP A 730 12.96 -3.98 18.04
N LEU A 731 12.98 -3.48 19.29
CA LEU A 731 14.16 -3.47 20.14
C LEU A 731 14.38 -4.76 20.92
N ILE A 732 13.44 -5.71 20.91
CA ILE A 732 13.52 -6.97 21.67
C ILE A 732 14.81 -7.74 21.39
N TRP A 733 15.26 -7.72 20.13
CA TRP A 733 16.45 -8.41 19.64
C TRP A 733 17.76 -7.76 20.08
N LEU A 734 17.69 -6.50 20.51
CA LEU A 734 18.79 -5.75 21.09
C LEU A 734 18.82 -5.85 22.63
N LEU A 735 17.88 -6.54 23.26
CA LEU A 735 17.94 -6.80 24.70
C LEU A 735 18.83 -8.02 25.01
N PRO A 736 19.33 -8.15 26.25
CA PRO A 736 19.89 -9.41 26.73
C PRO A 736 18.87 -10.55 26.57
N GLU A 737 19.33 -11.74 26.16
CA GLU A 737 18.47 -12.88 25.77
C GLU A 737 17.35 -13.18 26.78
N LYS A 738 17.65 -13.19 28.08
CA LYS A 738 16.64 -13.42 29.13
C LYS A 738 15.56 -12.35 29.19
N LYS A 739 15.93 -11.07 29.02
CA LYS A 739 14.96 -9.97 28.98
C LYS A 739 14.11 -10.05 27.71
N ALA A 740 14.72 -10.37 26.58
CA ALA A 740 14.03 -10.56 25.30
C ALA A 740 12.97 -11.67 25.40
N GLN A 741 13.34 -12.84 25.94
CA GLN A 741 12.41 -13.96 26.13
C GLN A 741 11.24 -13.58 27.06
N ARG A 742 11.52 -12.92 28.18
CA ARG A 742 10.49 -12.42 29.10
C ARG A 742 9.55 -11.42 28.42
N LEU A 743 10.09 -10.51 27.62
CA LEU A 743 9.29 -9.54 26.89
C LEU A 743 8.34 -10.22 25.89
N ALA A 744 8.81 -11.25 25.18
CA ALA A 744 7.96 -12.03 24.28
C ALA A 744 6.82 -12.76 25.03
N VAL A 745 7.11 -13.32 26.21
CA VAL A 745 6.07 -13.92 27.07
C VAL A 745 5.05 -12.87 27.49
N PHE A 746 5.50 -11.69 27.91
CA PHE A 746 4.59 -10.57 28.23
C PHE A 746 3.72 -10.19 27.02
N PHE A 747 4.29 -10.00 25.83
CA PHE A 747 3.51 -9.66 24.64
C PHE A 747 2.45 -10.72 24.30
N SER A 748 2.75 -12.00 24.50
CA SER A 748 1.78 -13.08 24.30
C SER A 748 0.54 -12.99 25.20
N GLN A 749 0.61 -12.25 26.32
CA GLN A 749 -0.53 -12.04 27.23
C GLN A 749 -1.46 -10.91 26.79
N LEU A 750 -1.10 -10.15 25.75
CA LEU A 750 -1.91 -9.05 25.25
C LEU A 750 -3.09 -9.54 24.39
N GLY A 751 -3.25 -10.85 24.20
CA GLY A 751 -4.34 -11.48 23.44
C GLY A 751 -3.90 -12.01 22.08
N LYS A 752 -4.87 -12.33 21.22
CA LYS A 752 -4.66 -12.96 19.90
C LYS A 752 -3.66 -12.24 19.00
N ARG A 753 -3.57 -10.90 19.09
CA ARG A 753 -2.61 -10.06 18.35
C ARG A 753 -1.23 -9.91 19.01
N GLY A 754 -1.01 -10.47 20.19
CA GLY A 754 0.20 -10.30 20.98
C GLY A 754 1.49 -10.80 20.30
N LEU A 755 1.38 -11.64 19.27
CA LEU A 755 2.51 -12.14 18.47
C LEU A 755 2.54 -11.58 17.05
N HIS A 756 1.65 -10.65 16.67
CA HIS A 756 1.61 -10.10 15.31
C HIS A 756 2.90 -9.36 14.92
N TRP A 757 3.65 -8.86 15.91
CA TRP A 757 4.98 -8.25 15.71
C TRP A 757 6.00 -9.22 15.08
N VAL A 758 5.76 -10.53 15.14
CA VAL A 758 6.63 -11.54 14.51
C VAL A 758 6.57 -11.47 12.98
N CYS A 759 5.49 -10.94 12.42
CA CYS A 759 5.32 -10.74 10.98
C CYS A 759 5.96 -9.44 10.48
N CYS A 760 6.59 -8.65 11.36
CA CYS A 760 7.28 -7.42 10.98
C CYS A 760 8.62 -7.71 10.30
N HIS A 761 9.03 -6.82 9.40
CA HIS A 761 10.30 -6.91 8.64
C HIS A 761 11.55 -7.05 9.51
N THR A 762 11.52 -6.58 10.76
CA THR A 762 12.66 -6.69 11.69
C THR A 762 13.00 -8.14 12.06
N VAL A 763 12.06 -9.08 11.95
CA VAL A 763 12.32 -10.50 12.24
C VAL A 763 13.20 -11.14 11.16
N GLU A 764 13.07 -10.70 9.90
CA GLU A 764 13.90 -11.18 8.79
C GLU A 764 15.37 -10.83 9.03
N ASP A 765 15.63 -9.56 9.37
CA ASP A 765 16.96 -9.08 9.70
C ASP A 765 17.59 -9.90 10.84
N VAL A 766 16.79 -10.29 11.83
CA VAL A 766 17.25 -11.06 13.00
C VAL A 766 17.51 -12.51 12.66
N TYR A 767 16.66 -13.11 11.85
CA TYR A 767 16.91 -14.44 11.31
C TYR A 767 18.23 -14.47 10.52
N VAL A 768 18.45 -13.50 9.64
CA VAL A 768 19.70 -13.36 8.89
C VAL A 768 20.89 -13.11 9.82
N ALA A 769 20.73 -12.26 10.84
CA ALA A 769 21.75 -12.04 11.86
C ALA A 769 22.12 -13.33 12.60
N GLN A 770 21.14 -14.18 12.93
CA GLN A 770 21.37 -15.46 13.58
C GLN A 770 22.18 -16.42 12.69
N ARG A 771 21.89 -16.45 11.39
CA ARG A 771 22.66 -17.23 10.40
C ARG A 771 24.12 -16.77 10.36
N ILE A 772 24.36 -15.47 10.47
CA ILE A 772 25.72 -14.91 10.54
C ILE A 772 26.43 -15.28 11.85
N ILE A 773 25.74 -15.15 12.99
CA ILE A 773 26.26 -15.54 14.31
C ILE A 773 26.65 -17.03 14.33
N ASN A 774 25.86 -17.88 13.69
CA ASN A 774 26.13 -19.32 13.54
C ASN A 774 27.27 -19.62 12.54
N SER A 775 27.89 -18.60 11.94
CA SER A 775 28.95 -18.72 10.92
C SER A 775 28.52 -19.46 9.66
N GLU A 776 27.22 -19.41 9.32
CA GLU A 776 26.67 -20.03 8.11
C GLU A 776 26.91 -19.14 6.88
N VAL A 777 26.94 -17.81 7.09
CA VAL A 777 27.31 -16.78 6.10
C VAL A 777 28.00 -15.64 6.84
N SER A 778 28.94 -14.91 6.24
CA SER A 778 29.45 -13.67 6.86
C SER A 778 28.54 -12.47 6.57
N LEU A 779 28.62 -11.41 7.38
CA LEU A 779 27.89 -10.16 7.13
C LEU A 779 28.18 -9.57 5.73
N THR A 780 29.39 -9.78 5.23
CA THR A 780 29.85 -9.32 3.92
C THR A 780 29.28 -10.21 2.80
N GLU A 781 29.28 -11.53 2.98
CA GLU A 781 28.76 -12.48 1.98
C GLU A 781 27.23 -12.50 1.90
N ARG A 782 26.51 -12.06 2.96
CA ARG A 782 25.04 -12.10 3.02
C ARG A 782 24.37 -11.50 1.79
N TRP A 783 24.93 -10.40 1.28
CA TRP A 783 24.31 -9.61 0.22
C TRP A 783 24.32 -10.35 -1.12
N SER A 784 25.37 -11.15 -1.35
CA SER A 784 25.53 -12.02 -2.52
C SER A 784 24.97 -13.43 -2.33
N ASP A 785 24.49 -13.77 -1.14
CA ASP A 785 23.95 -15.10 -0.85
C ASP A 785 22.70 -15.37 -1.69
N GLU A 786 22.54 -16.61 -2.13
CA GLU A 786 21.46 -17.00 -3.02
C GLU A 786 20.08 -16.92 -2.34
N HIS A 787 20.01 -17.21 -1.03
CA HIS A 787 18.77 -17.35 -0.27
C HIS A 787 18.57 -16.27 0.79
N LEU A 788 19.60 -15.45 1.07
CA LEU A 788 19.56 -14.37 2.07
C LEU A 788 19.87 -12.98 1.47
N GLY A 789 20.42 -12.94 0.25
CA GLY A 789 20.91 -11.73 -0.41
C GLY A 789 19.94 -11.16 -1.44
N HIS A 790 20.44 -10.37 -2.39
CA HIS A 790 19.62 -9.63 -3.36
C HIS A 790 18.72 -10.49 -4.24
N ASN A 791 19.03 -11.78 -4.38
CA ASN A 791 18.23 -12.71 -5.17
C ASN A 791 16.83 -12.93 -4.56
N THR A 792 16.65 -12.79 -3.25
CA THR A 792 15.32 -12.92 -2.61
C THR A 792 14.36 -11.81 -3.06
N ILE A 793 14.90 -10.64 -3.44
CA ILE A 793 14.12 -9.49 -3.89
C ILE A 793 13.63 -9.67 -5.34
N SER A 794 14.43 -10.32 -6.18
CA SER A 794 14.12 -10.50 -7.61
C SER A 794 13.51 -11.85 -7.96
N LYS A 795 13.69 -12.88 -7.10
CA LYS A 795 13.13 -14.21 -7.28
C LYS A 795 12.16 -14.52 -6.15
N GLU A 796 10.87 -14.49 -6.48
CA GLU A 796 9.78 -14.75 -5.54
C GLU A 796 9.96 -16.06 -4.76
N SER A 797 10.40 -17.15 -5.43
CA SER A 797 10.63 -18.44 -4.77
C SER A 797 11.65 -18.38 -3.63
N TYR A 798 12.69 -17.55 -3.75
CA TYR A 798 13.70 -17.39 -2.72
C TYR A 798 13.24 -16.46 -1.61
N GLY A 799 12.52 -15.38 -1.95
CA GLY A 799 11.85 -14.54 -0.96
C GLY A 799 10.88 -15.33 -0.10
N MET A 800 10.01 -16.15 -0.72
CA MET A 800 9.06 -17.00 0.02
C MET A 800 9.77 -18.04 0.89
N ALA A 801 10.83 -18.68 0.39
CA ALA A 801 11.61 -19.63 1.20
C ALA A 801 12.26 -18.97 2.43
N LEU A 802 12.78 -17.75 2.28
CA LEU A 802 13.31 -16.97 3.41
C LEU A 802 12.21 -16.65 4.43
N LEU A 803 11.04 -16.19 3.96
CA LEU A 803 9.88 -15.91 4.81
C LEU A 803 9.43 -17.15 5.60
N TYR A 804 9.39 -18.33 4.98
CA TYR A 804 9.04 -19.57 5.67
C TYR A 804 10.09 -19.95 6.74
N ALA A 805 11.37 -19.84 6.39
CA ALA A 805 12.46 -20.21 7.29
C ALA A 805 12.54 -19.29 8.52
N GLN A 806 12.29 -17.99 8.36
CA GLN A 806 12.24 -17.06 9.50
C GLN A 806 11.04 -17.32 10.42
N GLU A 807 9.87 -17.68 9.87
CA GLU A 807 8.66 -17.91 10.65
C GLU A 807 8.81 -19.19 11.49
N GLU A 808 9.36 -20.25 10.89
CA GLU A 808 9.69 -21.49 11.59
C GLU A 808 10.73 -21.23 12.69
N TRP A 809 11.78 -20.46 12.41
CA TRP A 809 12.78 -20.06 13.41
C TRP A 809 12.18 -19.23 14.55
N ALA A 810 11.30 -18.28 14.23
CA ALA A 810 10.65 -17.42 15.22
C ALA A 810 9.72 -18.22 16.14
N LEU A 811 8.92 -19.14 15.58
CA LEU A 811 8.09 -20.07 16.35
C LEU A 811 8.93 -20.93 17.31
N ASP A 812 10.05 -21.48 16.85
CA ASP A 812 10.99 -22.22 17.69
C ASP A 812 11.62 -21.35 18.79
N TRP A 813 11.93 -20.09 18.49
CA TRP A 813 12.46 -19.15 19.48
C TRP A 813 11.41 -18.80 20.55
N LEU A 814 10.15 -18.58 20.16
CA LEU A 814 9.04 -18.29 21.07
C LEU A 814 8.69 -19.49 21.96
N ASP A 815 8.70 -20.70 21.41
CA ASP A 815 8.53 -21.95 22.17
C ASP A 815 9.63 -22.07 23.25
N ARG A 816 10.90 -21.81 22.89
CA ARG A 816 12.00 -21.76 23.86
C ARG A 816 11.88 -20.62 24.88
N ALA A 817 11.29 -19.49 24.51
CA ALA A 817 11.05 -18.36 25.40
C ALA A 817 9.96 -18.67 26.46
N GLY A 818 9.15 -19.70 26.25
CA GLY A 818 8.07 -20.11 27.16
C GLY A 818 6.72 -19.47 26.84
N VAL A 819 6.50 -19.07 25.58
CA VAL A 819 5.16 -18.65 25.11
C VAL A 819 4.23 -19.85 25.12
N SER A 820 2.96 -19.66 25.50
CA SER A 820 2.01 -20.76 25.64
C SER A 820 1.66 -21.42 24.30
N GLU A 821 1.37 -22.71 24.31
CA GLU A 821 0.99 -23.47 23.12
C GLU A 821 -0.28 -22.92 22.46
N LEU A 822 -1.22 -22.36 23.25
CA LEU A 822 -2.41 -21.69 22.72
C LEU A 822 -2.04 -20.53 21.80
N MET A 823 -1.09 -19.68 22.21
CA MET A 823 -0.66 -18.53 21.42
C MET A 823 0.22 -18.94 20.23
N LEU A 824 1.08 -19.93 20.41
CA LEU A 824 1.92 -20.47 19.32
C LEU A 824 1.07 -21.09 18.21
N LEU A 825 0.07 -21.91 18.56
CA LEU A 825 -0.83 -22.54 17.59
C LEU A 825 -1.81 -21.54 16.95
N HIS A 826 -2.22 -20.52 17.69
CA HIS A 826 -2.96 -19.39 17.11
C HIS A 826 -2.13 -18.68 16.05
N PHE A 827 -0.90 -18.29 16.37
CA PHE A 827 0.00 -17.67 15.39
C PHE A 827 0.26 -18.59 14.19
N ALA A 828 0.55 -19.87 14.43
CA ALA A 828 0.77 -20.83 13.35
C ALA A 828 -0.44 -20.96 12.41
N THR A 829 -1.66 -21.01 12.94
CA THR A 829 -2.84 -21.20 12.09
C THR A 829 -3.28 -19.92 11.40
N HIS A 830 -3.17 -18.77 12.07
CA HIS A 830 -3.72 -17.51 11.57
C HIS A 830 -2.72 -16.66 10.77
N GLU A 831 -1.46 -16.59 11.20
CA GLU A 831 -0.49 -15.61 10.70
C GLU A 831 0.66 -16.24 9.90
N ALA A 832 1.13 -17.42 10.32
CA ALA A 832 2.25 -18.09 9.66
C ALA A 832 1.84 -18.74 8.33
N ARG A 833 2.75 -18.71 7.36
CA ARG A 833 2.51 -19.20 6.00
C ARG A 833 2.71 -20.71 5.87
N GLU A 834 3.83 -21.24 6.37
CA GLU A 834 4.19 -22.67 6.27
C GLU A 834 4.69 -23.28 7.61
N PRO A 835 3.87 -23.33 8.67
CA PRO A 835 4.31 -23.77 10.00
C PRO A 835 4.13 -25.28 10.25
N ALA A 836 3.92 -26.08 9.21
CA ALA A 836 3.53 -27.49 9.35
C ALA A 836 4.55 -28.30 10.17
N ASN A 837 5.85 -28.10 9.93
CA ASN A 837 6.91 -28.77 10.69
C ASN A 837 6.83 -28.49 12.19
N PHE A 838 6.61 -27.24 12.57
CA PHE A 838 6.47 -26.82 13.96
C PHE A 838 5.24 -27.44 14.63
N VAL A 839 4.08 -27.38 13.95
CA VAL A 839 2.82 -27.97 14.45
C VAL A 839 2.95 -29.49 14.63
N GLN A 840 3.57 -30.17 13.67
CA GLN A 840 3.82 -31.61 13.75
C GLN A 840 4.78 -31.96 14.90
N ARG A 841 5.80 -31.13 15.18
CA ARG A 841 6.69 -31.30 16.34
C ARG A 841 5.90 -31.22 17.64
N LEU A 842 5.08 -30.18 17.83
CA LEU A 842 4.23 -30.04 19.03
C LEU A 842 3.24 -31.21 19.19
N ALA A 843 2.69 -31.70 18.08
CA ALA A 843 1.79 -32.87 18.09
C ALA A 843 2.50 -34.14 18.55
N LYS A 844 3.72 -34.41 18.04
CA LYS A 844 4.55 -35.55 18.46
C LYS A 844 4.91 -35.50 19.94
N GLU A 845 5.11 -34.28 20.46
CA GLU A 845 5.37 -34.04 21.88
C GLU A 845 4.11 -34.13 22.76
N GLY A 846 2.92 -34.29 22.16
CA GLY A 846 1.64 -34.36 22.87
C GLY A 846 1.21 -33.03 23.48
N ARG A 847 1.65 -31.90 22.90
CA ARG A 847 1.49 -30.54 23.44
C ARG A 847 0.38 -29.73 22.77
N ILE A 848 -0.48 -30.35 21.95
CA ILE A 848 -1.67 -29.68 21.40
C ILE A 848 -2.76 -29.61 22.49
N PRO A 849 -3.12 -28.41 22.98
CA PRO A 849 -4.17 -28.24 23.98
C PRO A 849 -5.57 -28.30 23.34
N ASP A 850 -6.62 -28.17 24.16
CA ASP A 850 -7.97 -27.91 23.65
C ASP A 850 -8.05 -26.48 23.08
N LEU A 851 -8.46 -26.37 21.82
CA LEU A 851 -8.43 -25.14 21.03
C LEU A 851 -9.84 -24.65 20.66
N GLN A 852 -10.90 -25.33 21.10
CA GLN A 852 -12.27 -25.05 20.65
C GLN A 852 -12.75 -23.64 21.01
N GLU A 853 -12.38 -23.13 22.19
CA GLU A 853 -12.71 -21.77 22.63
C GLU A 853 -11.75 -20.70 22.08
N TRP A 854 -10.61 -21.10 21.52
CA TRP A 854 -9.53 -20.18 21.13
C TRP A 854 -9.43 -19.95 19.61
N LEU A 855 -9.50 -21.03 18.83
CA LEU A 855 -9.39 -21.01 17.36
C LEU A 855 -10.77 -21.10 16.71
N THR A 856 -10.93 -20.54 15.52
CA THR A 856 -12.13 -20.73 14.68
C THR A 856 -12.17 -22.14 14.10
N VAL A 857 -13.32 -22.58 13.58
CA VAL A 857 -13.44 -23.90 12.91
C VAL A 857 -12.44 -24.04 11.77
N GLU A 858 -12.22 -22.96 11.01
CA GLU A 858 -11.29 -22.93 9.87
C GLU A 858 -9.83 -23.08 10.31
N ASN A 859 -9.41 -22.36 11.35
CA ASN A 859 -8.07 -22.50 11.91
C ASN A 859 -7.81 -23.91 12.46
N ARG A 860 -8.83 -24.56 13.05
CA ARG A 860 -8.74 -25.96 13.48
C ARG A 860 -8.65 -26.93 12.29
N LEU A 861 -9.37 -26.69 11.20
CA LEU A 861 -9.24 -27.47 9.97
C LEU A 861 -7.84 -27.32 9.34
N LYS A 862 -7.32 -26.10 9.26
CA LYS A 862 -5.96 -25.81 8.78
C LYS A 862 -4.90 -26.54 9.62
N LEU A 863 -5.06 -26.55 10.95
CA LEU A 863 -4.21 -27.33 11.85
C LEU A 863 -4.25 -28.83 11.49
N ILE A 864 -5.44 -29.38 11.24
CA ILE A 864 -5.61 -30.78 10.86
C ILE A 864 -4.95 -31.08 9.50
N GLU A 865 -5.01 -30.17 8.54
CA GLU A 865 -4.33 -30.28 7.25
C GLU A 865 -2.80 -30.30 7.41
N MET A 866 -2.25 -29.43 8.27
CA MET A 866 -0.82 -29.43 8.62
C MET A 866 -0.39 -30.75 9.27
N LEU A 867 -1.26 -31.37 10.07
CA LEU A 867 -1.03 -32.70 10.64
C LEU A 867 -1.20 -33.82 9.60
N ALA A 868 -2.09 -33.65 8.61
CA ALA A 868 -2.30 -34.63 7.56
C ALA A 868 -1.10 -34.78 6.61
N SER A 869 -0.28 -33.74 6.46
CA SER A 869 0.90 -33.75 5.58
C SER A 869 2.11 -34.50 6.16
N GLY A 870 2.09 -34.84 7.45
CA GLY A 870 3.17 -35.55 8.14
C GLY A 870 2.88 -37.02 8.43
N ASP A 871 3.65 -37.60 9.35
CA ASP A 871 3.47 -38.98 9.83
C ASP A 871 2.35 -39.06 10.88
N ILE A 872 1.12 -39.25 10.40
CA ILE A 872 -0.11 -39.36 11.20
C ILE A 872 0.03 -40.35 12.37
N THR A 873 0.75 -41.47 12.18
CA THR A 873 0.92 -42.49 13.23
C THR A 873 1.66 -41.95 14.46
N SER A 874 2.56 -40.98 14.27
CA SER A 874 3.41 -40.43 15.32
C SER A 874 2.68 -39.47 16.28
N TYR A 875 1.48 -38.98 15.92
CA TYR A 875 0.67 -38.06 16.72
C TYR A 875 -0.83 -38.37 16.68
N ARG A 876 -1.17 -39.65 16.48
CA ARG A 876 -2.55 -40.15 16.46
C ARG A 876 -3.39 -39.71 17.67
N ALA A 877 -2.79 -39.72 18.86
CA ALA A 877 -3.48 -39.31 20.09
C ALA A 877 -3.95 -37.84 20.05
N SER A 878 -3.14 -36.95 19.45
CA SER A 878 -3.52 -35.54 19.26
C SER A 878 -4.65 -35.39 18.24
N LEU A 879 -4.67 -36.21 17.17
CA LEU A 879 -5.77 -36.21 16.20
C LEU A 879 -7.06 -36.75 16.80
N GLU A 880 -7.00 -37.81 17.61
CA GLU A 880 -8.18 -38.40 18.26
C GLU A 880 -8.89 -37.40 19.21
N ALA A 881 -8.18 -36.41 19.76
CA ALA A 881 -8.79 -35.35 20.58
C ALA A 881 -9.82 -34.51 19.79
N PHE A 882 -9.58 -34.27 18.49
CA PHE A 882 -10.50 -33.51 17.63
C PHE A 882 -11.77 -34.28 17.25
N LEU A 883 -11.88 -35.59 17.54
CA LEU A 883 -13.14 -36.33 17.36
C LEU A 883 -14.26 -35.85 18.30
N CYS A 884 -13.90 -35.16 19.37
CA CYS A 884 -14.83 -34.55 20.32
C CYS A 884 -15.16 -33.09 19.99
N ASP A 885 -14.70 -32.54 18.86
CA ASP A 885 -14.93 -31.14 18.50
C ASP A 885 -16.42 -30.84 18.23
N ASP A 886 -16.89 -29.68 18.69
CA ASP A 886 -18.27 -29.25 18.48
C ASP A 886 -18.63 -29.10 16.98
N SER A 887 -17.65 -28.81 16.12
CA SER A 887 -17.84 -28.68 14.67
C SER A 887 -17.90 -30.04 13.97
N ILE A 888 -18.95 -30.26 13.19
CA ILE A 888 -19.07 -31.45 12.34
C ILE A 888 -18.01 -31.48 11.23
N GLN A 889 -17.56 -30.32 10.73
CA GLN A 889 -16.52 -30.23 9.71
C GLN A 889 -15.19 -30.78 10.23
N VAL A 890 -14.80 -30.34 11.43
CA VAL A 890 -13.57 -30.79 12.12
C VAL A 890 -13.62 -32.29 12.39
N ARG A 891 -14.71 -32.78 13.00
CA ARG A 891 -14.88 -34.22 13.28
C ARG A 891 -14.79 -35.07 12.02
N ARG A 892 -15.47 -34.68 10.94
CA ARG A 892 -15.44 -35.41 9.66
C ARG A 892 -14.06 -35.40 9.01
N ALA A 893 -13.33 -34.29 9.07
CA ALA A 893 -11.97 -34.20 8.55
C ALA A 893 -11.04 -35.19 9.25
N VAL A 894 -11.09 -35.25 10.59
CA VAL A 894 -10.30 -36.18 11.41
C VAL A 894 -10.70 -37.62 11.16
N GLU A 895 -12.01 -37.92 11.12
CA GLU A 895 -12.49 -39.27 10.81
C GLU A 895 -11.99 -39.76 9.44
N LYS A 896 -11.97 -38.88 8.43
CA LYS A 896 -11.48 -39.22 7.10
C LYS A 896 -9.98 -39.55 7.14
N LEU A 897 -9.18 -38.76 7.85
CA LEU A 897 -7.75 -38.99 8.01
C LEU A 897 -7.47 -40.33 8.73
N LEU A 898 -8.16 -40.60 9.84
CA LEU A 898 -7.99 -41.83 10.61
C LEU A 898 -8.53 -43.08 9.88
N LYS A 899 -9.43 -42.92 8.89
CA LYS A 899 -9.94 -44.01 8.05
C LYS A 899 -9.02 -44.36 6.88
N ILE A 900 -8.23 -43.41 6.35
CA ILE A 900 -7.30 -43.66 5.23
C ILE A 900 -6.12 -44.57 5.65
N GLU A 901 -5.82 -44.67 6.94
CA GLU A 901 -4.78 -45.55 7.50
C GLU A 901 -5.25 -47.00 7.81
N ASN A 902 -6.56 -47.29 7.80
CA ASN A 902 -7.10 -48.64 7.97
C ASN A 902 -7.37 -49.29 6.61
#